data_AF-G4YYU5-F1
#
_entry.id   AF-G4YYU5-F1
#
_cell.length_a   1.000
_cell.length_b   1.000
_cell.length_c   1.000
_cell.angle_alpha   90.00
_cell.angle_beta   90.00
_cell.angle_gamma   90.00
#
_symmetry.space_group_name_H-M   'P 1'
#
loop_
_entity.id
_entity.type
_entity.pdbx_description
1 polymer ?
#
loop_
_entity_poly.entity_id
_entity_poly.type
_entity_poly.pdbx_seq_one_letter_code
_entity_poly.pdbx_strand_id
1 'polypeptide(L)'
;MDIEDMIGEEEVDRAAVSSVRTPMVAPKPRFQPPSAATSSTASSSSASGDGDAKEPSVPGSQLIWMKTYGCSHNVSDSEYMQGVLASYGYRFTQDPDAAQLWLLNSCTVKDPSQAAFMHLVVKGRKQSKAVVVAGCVPQADRHLKGLEEVSIVGIQQVDRVVEVVEETLKGHTVRLLSKNRLPELDLPKIRKNPMVEIIPLSTGCLGACTYCKTRHARGKLGSYTPEAIVSRAQTVISEGVTEIWLSSEDTGAYGIDIGTDLPTLLRKLLEVVPDGVMLRVGMTNPPYILDHLDAIAEVLKHERVYSFLHVPVQSGSDDVLLAMNREYTAAEFRRVADELLAKVPDLTLATDIICGFPSETEEHFDETMDLVEKYRFHIMNISQFYPRPGTPAAKMKRVPTQVVKNRSRKLTKLFETFEPYTHLVGTTQKVWVNTEVSDDKKYTVAHTKNYTKVLLPRDDSLIGCSAEVRVLTAARFHITGEVISRSQPATVAAAAIREQIRTEGDLSAADRSKALSKAQKAAASSCNGDGSCGGHDHDHAHDHDHEGDDHHGEGGCCGGSGTCCSSGGDGKGCGGKCGSKSKKKKTVAKEPLRKKAHGKTNGNGLASSITTTLAAKWDEMRDDKVALAALTTLVVSASIVAARLLTRK
;
A
#
# COMPACT_ATOMS: atom_id res chain seq x y z
N MET A 1 13.95 6.50 -4.89
CA MET A 1 13.77 6.30 -6.33
C MET A 1 12.29 6.39 -6.65
N ASP A 2 11.83 7.62 -6.93
CA ASP A 2 10.63 7.89 -7.72
C ASP A 2 11.14 8.49 -9.05
N ILE A 3 11.67 7.66 -9.95
CA ILE A 3 12.09 8.11 -11.29
C ILE A 3 11.21 7.39 -12.32
N GLU A 4 10.11 8.06 -12.64
CA GLU A 4 9.62 8.21 -14.01
C GLU A 4 9.30 9.69 -14.20
N ASP A 5 10.35 10.52 -14.20
CA ASP A 5 10.24 11.92 -14.60
C ASP A 5 10.01 12.00 -16.11
N MET A 6 8.74 11.88 -16.50
CA MET A 6 8.25 12.20 -17.85
C MET A 6 7.14 13.25 -17.77
N ILE A 7 7.51 14.43 -17.27
CA ILE A 7 6.93 15.67 -17.80
C ILE A 7 7.84 16.09 -18.96
N GLY A 8 7.41 15.82 -20.20
CA GLY A 8 8.02 16.47 -21.36
C GLY A 8 7.74 17.98 -21.29
N GLU A 9 8.73 18.80 -21.63
CA GLU A 9 8.61 20.26 -21.58
C GLU A 9 7.76 20.81 -22.75
N GLU A 10 6.44 20.68 -22.65
CA GLU A 10 5.51 21.56 -23.35
C GLU A 10 5.20 22.77 -22.46
N GLU A 11 5.51 23.99 -22.94
CA GLU A 11 5.22 25.24 -22.22
C GLU A 11 3.71 25.50 -22.14
N VAL A 12 3.08 25.08 -21.04
CA VAL A 12 1.68 25.40 -20.76
C VAL A 12 1.54 26.88 -20.37
N ASP A 13 1.26 27.73 -21.37
CA ASP A 13 0.97 29.15 -21.17
C ASP A 13 -0.17 29.35 -20.15
N ARG A 14 0.14 30.12 -19.10
CA ARG A 14 -0.78 30.42 -17.99
C ARG A 14 -1.84 31.47 -18.33
N ALA A 15 -1.75 32.17 -19.47
CA ALA A 15 -2.71 33.21 -19.84
C ALA A 15 -4.13 32.66 -20.11
N ALA A 16 -4.26 31.44 -20.62
CA ALA A 16 -5.51 30.89 -21.18
C ALA A 16 -6.64 30.62 -20.16
N VAL A 17 -6.40 30.77 -18.84
CA VAL A 17 -7.37 30.43 -17.78
C VAL A 17 -8.21 31.64 -17.32
N SER A 18 -7.99 32.83 -17.90
CA SER A 18 -8.48 34.11 -17.36
C SER A 18 -9.45 34.93 -18.25
N SER A 19 -10.39 34.31 -18.98
CA SER A 19 -11.61 35.02 -19.44
C SER A 19 -12.70 34.12 -20.06
N VAL A 20 -13.80 33.88 -19.33
CA VAL A 20 -15.12 33.61 -19.92
C VAL A 20 -16.18 34.34 -19.08
N ARG A 21 -17.01 35.18 -19.71
CA ARG A 21 -18.12 35.89 -19.06
C ARG A 21 -19.40 35.04 -19.09
N THR A 22 -20.25 35.23 -18.08
CA THR A 22 -21.62 34.69 -18.04
C THR A 22 -22.48 35.24 -19.17
N PRO A 23 -23.45 34.45 -19.67
CA PRO A 23 -24.81 34.98 -19.68
C PRO A 23 -25.91 33.99 -19.22
N MET A 24 -26.83 34.55 -18.43
CA MET A 24 -28.29 34.33 -18.30
C MET A 24 -28.96 32.97 -18.57
N VAL A 25 -29.96 32.67 -17.73
CA VAL A 25 -30.77 31.44 -17.69
C VAL A 25 -31.94 31.47 -18.69
N ALA A 26 -32.24 30.32 -19.30
CA ALA A 26 -33.50 30.02 -20.00
C ALA A 26 -34.21 28.80 -19.36
N PRO A 27 -35.55 28.70 -19.41
CA PRO A 27 -36.32 27.72 -18.64
C PRO A 27 -36.35 26.30 -19.24
N LYS A 28 -36.66 25.31 -18.40
CA LYS A 28 -36.67 23.87 -18.72
C LYS A 28 -37.81 23.47 -19.67
N PRO A 29 -37.58 22.60 -20.68
CA PRO A 29 -38.66 21.90 -21.37
C PRO A 29 -39.32 20.85 -20.47
N ARG A 30 -40.57 20.48 -20.81
CA ARG A 30 -41.42 19.57 -20.03
C ARG A 30 -41.50 18.22 -20.74
N PHE A 31 -41.24 17.12 -20.03
CA PHE A 31 -41.26 15.77 -20.60
C PHE A 31 -42.69 15.20 -20.59
N GLN A 32 -43.07 14.47 -21.65
CA GLN A 32 -44.29 13.64 -21.72
C GLN A 32 -43.90 12.21 -22.10
N PRO A 33 -44.55 11.18 -21.54
CA PRO A 33 -44.29 9.78 -21.91
C PRO A 33 -45.00 9.40 -23.22
N PRO A 34 -44.42 8.52 -24.06
CA PRO A 34 -45.08 8.01 -25.25
C PRO A 34 -46.17 6.98 -24.92
N SER A 35 -47.25 6.96 -25.72
CA SER A 35 -48.33 5.98 -25.66
C SER A 35 -48.17 4.85 -26.68
N ALA A 36 -49.03 3.83 -26.61
CA ALA A 36 -48.92 2.58 -27.36
C ALA A 36 -49.13 2.72 -28.88
N ALA A 37 -48.67 1.70 -29.62
CA ALA A 37 -48.60 1.67 -31.07
C ALA A 37 -49.92 1.29 -31.78
N THR A 38 -50.01 1.65 -33.06
CA THR A 38 -50.91 1.05 -34.06
C THR A 38 -50.17 0.84 -35.38
N SER A 39 -50.64 -0.12 -36.18
CA SER A 39 -49.95 -0.65 -37.37
C SER A 39 -50.57 -0.18 -38.69
N SER A 40 -49.72 0.01 -39.71
CA SER A 40 -50.10 -0.01 -41.12
C SER A 40 -48.93 -0.50 -41.99
N THR A 41 -49.26 -1.10 -43.13
CA THR A 41 -48.31 -1.83 -44.01
C THR A 41 -48.12 -1.17 -45.37
N ALA A 42 -47.01 -1.53 -46.03
CA ALA A 42 -46.58 -1.11 -47.37
C ALA A 42 -46.09 0.36 -47.48
N SER A 43 -45.25 0.73 -48.45
CA SER A 43 -44.72 -0.04 -49.60
C SER A 43 -43.23 0.21 -49.83
N SER A 44 -42.58 -0.63 -50.64
CA SER A 44 -41.17 -0.53 -50.98
C SER A 44 -40.85 0.63 -51.94
N SER A 45 -39.93 1.51 -51.56
CA SER A 45 -39.16 2.34 -52.50
C SER A 45 -37.71 2.44 -52.05
N SER A 46 -36.78 2.18 -52.97
CA SER A 46 -35.34 2.21 -52.69
C SER A 46 -34.81 3.64 -52.74
N ALA A 47 -34.41 4.18 -51.60
CA ALA A 47 -33.66 5.43 -51.51
C ALA A 47 -32.35 5.19 -50.76
N SER A 48 -31.22 5.41 -51.43
CA SER A 48 -29.88 5.30 -50.85
C SER A 48 -29.62 6.44 -49.87
N GLY A 49 -29.34 6.12 -48.61
CA GLY A 49 -28.88 7.07 -47.62
C GLY A 49 -27.91 6.39 -46.67
N ASP A 50 -26.65 6.83 -46.67
CA ASP A 50 -25.62 6.39 -45.74
C ASP A 50 -25.90 6.93 -44.33
N GLY A 51 -26.80 6.23 -43.62
CA GLY A 51 -26.86 6.31 -42.17
C GLY A 51 -25.77 5.41 -41.59
N ASP A 52 -24.72 6.00 -41.02
CA ASP A 52 -23.69 5.30 -40.24
C ASP A 52 -24.31 4.71 -38.95
N ALA A 53 -25.01 3.59 -39.15
CA ALA A 53 -25.64 2.81 -38.10
C ALA A 53 -24.56 2.07 -37.33
N LYS A 54 -23.91 2.77 -36.39
CA LYS A 54 -22.97 2.21 -35.42
C LYS A 54 -23.42 0.81 -35.00
N GLU A 55 -22.62 -0.19 -35.38
CA GLU A 55 -22.85 -1.55 -34.93
C GLU A 55 -22.94 -1.56 -33.39
N PRO A 56 -23.81 -2.39 -32.79
CA PRO A 56 -23.96 -2.47 -31.34
C PRO A 56 -22.65 -2.99 -30.72
N SER A 57 -21.75 -2.07 -30.37
CA SER A 57 -20.38 -2.39 -30.02
C SER A 57 -20.36 -3.30 -28.80
N VAL A 58 -19.87 -4.52 -28.98
CA VAL A 58 -19.91 -5.56 -27.94
C VAL A 58 -19.30 -5.02 -26.65
N PRO A 59 -20.00 -5.05 -25.50
CA PRO A 59 -19.45 -4.68 -24.20
C PRO A 59 -18.12 -5.39 -23.94
N GLY A 60 -17.13 -4.67 -23.38
CA GLY A 60 -15.78 -5.20 -23.19
C GLY A 60 -14.88 -5.27 -24.44
N SER A 61 -15.34 -4.91 -25.65
CA SER A 61 -14.47 -4.94 -26.86
C SER A 61 -13.60 -3.71 -27.07
N GLN A 62 -13.85 -2.62 -26.32
CA GLN A 62 -13.27 -1.30 -26.54
C GLN A 62 -11.82 -1.19 -26.04
N LEU A 63 -11.05 -0.30 -26.68
CA LEU A 63 -9.69 0.08 -26.28
C LEU A 63 -9.73 1.16 -25.19
N ILE A 64 -9.07 0.87 -24.07
CA ILE A 64 -8.86 1.79 -22.95
C ILE A 64 -7.41 2.27 -22.96
N TRP A 65 -7.22 3.59 -22.86
CA TRP A 65 -5.93 4.18 -22.51
C TRP A 65 -5.93 4.50 -21.01
N MET A 66 -4.89 4.08 -20.29
CA MET A 66 -4.75 4.38 -18.87
C MET A 66 -3.52 5.26 -18.63
N LYS A 67 -3.70 6.36 -17.90
CA LYS A 67 -2.58 7.15 -17.37
C LYS A 67 -2.65 7.21 -15.85
N THR A 68 -1.56 6.80 -15.21
CA THR A 68 -1.41 6.79 -13.76
C THR A 68 -0.43 7.87 -13.32
N TYR A 69 -0.73 8.53 -12.21
CA TYR A 69 0.14 9.46 -11.50
C TYR A 69 0.29 9.03 -10.03
N GLY A 70 1.46 9.22 -9.43
CA GLY A 70 1.66 9.08 -7.98
C GLY A 70 2.60 7.96 -7.55
N CYS A 71 2.39 7.49 -6.32
CA CYS A 71 3.21 6.49 -5.63
C CYS A 71 2.83 5.04 -6.01
N SER A 72 3.61 4.08 -5.52
CA SER A 72 3.40 2.63 -5.73
C SER A 72 2.00 2.14 -5.37
N HIS A 73 1.36 2.63 -4.31
CA HIS A 73 -0.02 2.28 -3.97
C HIS A 73 -1.00 2.67 -5.11
N ASN A 74 -0.82 3.87 -5.69
CA ASN A 74 -1.64 4.34 -6.80
C ASN A 74 -1.33 3.59 -8.13
N VAL A 75 -0.12 3.03 -8.27
CA VAL A 75 0.21 2.08 -9.34
C VAL A 75 -0.53 0.76 -9.11
N SER A 76 -0.47 0.18 -7.91
CA SER A 76 -1.22 -1.05 -7.57
C SER A 76 -2.72 -0.91 -7.84
N ASP A 77 -3.33 0.23 -7.51
CA ASP A 77 -4.75 0.50 -7.80
C ASP A 77 -5.04 0.46 -9.31
N SER A 78 -4.11 0.98 -10.13
CA SER A 78 -4.18 0.91 -11.60
C SER A 78 -3.94 -0.50 -12.15
N GLU A 79 -3.07 -1.30 -11.52
CA GLU A 79 -2.85 -2.70 -11.92
C GLU A 79 -4.08 -3.56 -11.63
N TYR A 80 -4.74 -3.35 -10.48
CA TYR A 80 -6.04 -3.97 -10.18
C TYR A 80 -7.12 -3.53 -11.18
N MET A 81 -7.27 -2.23 -11.42
CA MET A 81 -8.26 -1.74 -12.39
C MET A 81 -8.03 -2.32 -13.80
N GLN A 82 -6.79 -2.44 -14.26
CA GLN A 82 -6.48 -3.08 -15.55
C GLN A 82 -6.82 -4.56 -15.56
N GLY A 83 -6.48 -5.31 -14.51
CA GLY A 83 -6.75 -6.75 -14.46
C GLY A 83 -8.25 -7.06 -14.38
N VAL A 84 -9.01 -6.33 -13.56
CA VAL A 84 -10.47 -6.47 -13.47
C VAL A 84 -11.13 -6.15 -14.83
N LEU A 85 -10.75 -5.04 -15.48
CA LEU A 85 -11.24 -4.69 -16.82
C LEU A 85 -10.87 -5.76 -17.88
N ALA A 86 -9.64 -6.27 -17.87
CA ALA A 86 -9.20 -7.28 -18.82
C ALA A 86 -9.88 -8.64 -18.61
N SER A 87 -10.21 -9.00 -17.38
CA SER A 87 -11.01 -10.20 -17.08
C SER A 87 -12.43 -10.14 -17.64
N TYR A 88 -12.98 -8.92 -17.79
CA TYR A 88 -14.24 -8.65 -18.49
C TYR A 88 -14.10 -8.55 -20.02
N GLY A 89 -12.87 -8.59 -20.56
CA GLY A 89 -12.56 -8.60 -22.00
C GLY A 89 -11.88 -7.33 -22.54
N TYR A 90 -11.88 -6.23 -21.78
CA TYR A 90 -11.35 -4.94 -22.23
C TYR A 90 -9.85 -5.02 -22.58
N ARG A 91 -9.45 -4.24 -23.59
CA ARG A 91 -8.07 -4.21 -24.09
C ARG A 91 -7.43 -2.85 -23.83
N PHE A 92 -6.12 -2.87 -23.57
CA PHE A 92 -5.34 -1.67 -23.28
C PHE A 92 -4.47 -1.26 -24.46
N THR A 93 -4.41 0.03 -24.72
CA THR A 93 -3.54 0.66 -25.72
C THR A 93 -2.59 1.66 -25.05
N GLN A 94 -1.40 1.86 -25.62
CA GLN A 94 -0.48 2.93 -25.22
C GLN A 94 -0.78 4.24 -25.96
N ASP A 95 -1.46 4.18 -27.10
CA ASP A 95 -1.91 5.34 -27.87
C ASP A 95 -3.23 5.91 -27.29
N PRO A 96 -3.23 7.16 -26.78
CA PRO A 96 -4.45 7.81 -26.28
C PRO A 96 -5.47 8.11 -27.38
N ASP A 97 -5.05 8.29 -28.63
CA ASP A 97 -5.94 8.73 -29.71
C ASP A 97 -6.66 7.54 -30.37
N ALA A 98 -6.09 6.33 -30.38
CA ALA A 98 -6.81 5.08 -30.72
C ALA A 98 -7.84 4.62 -29.66
N ALA A 99 -7.72 5.05 -28.40
CA ALA A 99 -8.64 4.62 -27.33
C ALA A 99 -10.04 5.22 -27.45
N GLN A 100 -11.08 4.47 -27.08
CA GLN A 100 -12.44 5.01 -26.93
C GLN A 100 -12.68 5.61 -25.54
N LEU A 101 -11.98 5.10 -24.51
CA LEU A 101 -12.08 5.57 -23.13
C LEU A 101 -10.71 5.85 -22.51
N TRP A 102 -10.61 6.94 -21.77
CA TRP A 102 -9.44 7.31 -20.96
C TRP A 102 -9.74 7.06 -19.49
N LEU A 103 -8.93 6.22 -18.85
CA LEU A 103 -8.99 5.94 -17.42
C LEU A 103 -7.79 6.61 -16.72
N LEU A 104 -8.07 7.70 -16.01
CA LEU A 104 -7.05 8.61 -15.47
C LEU A 104 -6.93 8.46 -13.95
N ASN A 105 -5.90 7.76 -13.47
CA ASN A 105 -5.67 7.53 -12.05
C ASN A 105 -4.75 8.60 -11.44
N SER A 106 -5.22 9.30 -10.41
CA SER A 106 -4.69 10.58 -9.94
C SER A 106 -4.06 10.53 -8.54
N CYS A 107 -3.15 11.46 -8.25
CA CYS A 107 -2.47 11.57 -6.96
C CYS A 107 -2.54 12.99 -6.38
N THR A 108 -2.78 13.10 -5.07
CA THR A 108 -2.88 14.38 -4.32
C THR A 108 -1.57 14.80 -3.63
N VAL A 109 -0.44 14.13 -3.88
CA VAL A 109 0.82 14.38 -3.16
C VAL A 109 1.63 15.53 -3.79
N LYS A 110 1.65 15.64 -5.13
CA LYS A 110 2.42 16.65 -5.88
C LYS A 110 1.48 17.49 -6.79
N ASP A 111 1.55 18.81 -6.69
CA ASP A 111 0.67 19.74 -7.45
C ASP A 111 0.83 19.67 -8.98
N PRO A 112 2.06 19.57 -9.54
CA PRO A 112 2.24 19.39 -10.97
C PRO A 112 1.51 18.15 -11.52
N SER A 113 1.51 17.05 -10.76
CA SER A 113 0.78 15.82 -11.11
C SER A 113 -0.74 16.02 -11.12
N GLN A 114 -1.29 16.76 -10.15
CA GLN A 114 -2.71 17.12 -10.11
C GLN A 114 -3.08 18.06 -11.28
N ALA A 115 -2.22 19.01 -11.64
CA ALA A 115 -2.43 19.91 -12.77
C ALA A 115 -2.40 19.18 -14.13
N ALA A 116 -1.40 18.31 -14.35
CA ALA A 116 -1.28 17.49 -15.56
C ALA A 116 -2.46 16.52 -15.72
N PHE A 117 -2.90 15.90 -14.62
CA PHE A 117 -4.11 15.08 -14.58
C PHE A 117 -5.36 15.88 -15.01
N MET A 118 -5.59 17.07 -14.43
CA MET A 118 -6.74 17.90 -14.81
C MET A 118 -6.67 18.40 -16.26
N HIS A 119 -5.45 18.64 -16.79
CA HIS A 119 -5.27 18.95 -18.21
C HIS A 119 -5.72 17.79 -19.12
N LEU A 120 -5.36 16.53 -18.79
CA LEU A 120 -5.83 15.36 -19.53
C LEU A 120 -7.35 15.15 -19.43
N VAL A 121 -7.96 15.39 -18.26
CA VAL A 121 -9.43 15.35 -18.10
C VAL A 121 -10.12 16.33 -19.07
N VAL A 122 -9.58 17.54 -19.23
CA VAL A 122 -10.10 18.53 -20.19
C VAL A 122 -9.77 18.15 -21.64
N LYS A 123 -8.57 17.63 -21.92
CA LYS A 123 -8.17 17.20 -23.28
C LYS A 123 -9.05 16.07 -23.81
N GLY A 124 -9.24 14.99 -23.03
CA GLY A 124 -10.03 13.84 -23.44
C GLY A 124 -11.48 14.21 -23.75
N ARG A 125 -12.10 15.06 -22.92
CA ARG A 125 -13.45 15.59 -23.16
C ARG A 125 -13.53 16.45 -24.43
N LYS A 126 -12.54 17.30 -24.71
CA LYS A 126 -12.45 18.06 -25.97
C LYS A 126 -12.29 17.17 -27.20
N GLN A 127 -11.68 16.01 -27.06
CA GLN A 127 -11.55 14.97 -28.09
C GLN A 127 -12.74 13.98 -28.12
N SER A 128 -13.84 14.30 -27.42
CA SER A 128 -15.04 13.45 -27.32
C SER A 128 -14.78 12.01 -26.84
N LYS A 129 -13.70 11.78 -26.08
CA LYS A 129 -13.40 10.50 -25.43
C LYS A 129 -14.32 10.31 -24.23
N ALA A 130 -14.68 9.07 -23.94
CA ALA A 130 -15.23 8.73 -22.63
C ALA A 130 -14.12 8.91 -21.58
N VAL A 131 -14.40 9.57 -20.45
CA VAL A 131 -13.40 9.84 -19.40
C VAL A 131 -13.89 9.34 -18.05
N VAL A 132 -13.10 8.44 -17.47
CA VAL A 132 -13.26 7.95 -16.09
C VAL A 132 -12.04 8.39 -15.29
N VAL A 133 -12.26 8.97 -14.10
CA VAL A 133 -11.18 9.37 -13.19
C VAL A 133 -11.15 8.50 -11.94
N ALA A 134 -9.95 8.24 -11.44
CA ALA A 134 -9.70 7.42 -10.26
C ALA A 134 -8.65 8.04 -9.32
N GLY A 135 -8.42 7.39 -8.18
CA GLY A 135 -7.33 7.74 -7.27
C GLY A 135 -7.66 8.86 -6.28
N CYS A 136 -6.61 9.53 -5.80
CA CYS A 136 -6.70 10.41 -4.64
C CYS A 136 -7.41 11.74 -4.90
N VAL A 137 -7.29 12.33 -6.10
CA VAL A 137 -7.83 13.68 -6.37
C VAL A 137 -9.37 13.69 -6.33
N PRO A 138 -10.11 12.87 -7.09
CA PRO A 138 -11.57 12.89 -7.03
C PRO A 138 -12.11 12.42 -5.67
N GLN A 139 -11.35 11.58 -4.94
CA GLN A 139 -11.77 11.07 -3.64
C GLN A 139 -11.68 12.14 -2.53
N ALA A 140 -10.66 13.01 -2.57
CA ALA A 140 -10.46 14.13 -1.64
C ALA A 140 -11.18 15.43 -2.07
N ASP A 141 -11.09 15.80 -3.34
CA ASP A 141 -11.57 17.07 -3.90
C ASP A 141 -12.78 16.85 -4.84
N ARG A 142 -13.86 16.29 -4.29
CA ARG A 142 -15.11 15.88 -5.00
C ARG A 142 -15.86 16.98 -5.77
N HIS A 143 -15.46 18.24 -5.56
CA HIS A 143 -16.01 19.47 -6.13
C HIS A 143 -14.93 20.31 -6.86
N LEU A 144 -13.85 19.66 -7.32
CA LEU A 144 -12.84 20.31 -8.15
C LEU A 144 -13.40 20.53 -9.57
N LYS A 145 -13.49 21.79 -9.99
CA LYS A 145 -14.06 22.20 -11.26
C LYS A 145 -13.49 21.40 -12.45
N GLY A 146 -14.38 20.81 -13.23
CA GLY A 146 -14.10 19.91 -14.35
C GLY A 146 -14.32 18.44 -14.01
N LEU A 147 -14.42 18.07 -12.72
CA LEU A 147 -14.79 16.71 -12.30
C LEU A 147 -16.30 16.49 -12.27
N GLU A 148 -17.12 17.54 -12.31
CA GLU A 148 -18.60 17.46 -12.31
C GLU A 148 -19.16 16.68 -13.51
N GLU A 149 -18.41 16.66 -14.62
CA GLU A 149 -18.85 16.20 -15.94
C GLU A 149 -18.06 14.97 -16.44
N VAL A 150 -17.50 14.19 -15.50
CA VAL A 150 -16.83 12.90 -15.76
C VAL A 150 -17.21 11.86 -14.71
N SER A 151 -17.12 10.59 -15.10
CA SER A 151 -17.36 9.47 -14.19
C SER A 151 -16.18 9.24 -13.25
N ILE A 152 -16.46 8.72 -12.06
CA ILE A 152 -15.51 8.61 -10.95
C ILE A 152 -15.53 7.21 -10.31
N VAL A 153 -14.35 6.59 -10.23
CA VAL A 153 -14.08 5.37 -9.44
C VAL A 153 -13.32 5.76 -8.17
N GLY A 154 -13.90 5.47 -7.01
CA GLY A 154 -13.26 5.65 -5.71
C GLY A 154 -12.20 4.60 -5.46
N ILE A 155 -11.14 4.97 -4.72
CA ILE A 155 -9.99 4.11 -4.39
C ILE A 155 -10.40 2.78 -3.75
N GLN A 156 -11.40 2.81 -2.87
CA GLN A 156 -11.94 1.64 -2.17
C GLN A 156 -13.05 0.92 -2.98
N GLN A 157 -13.11 1.17 -4.29
CA GLN A 157 -14.11 0.62 -5.22
C GLN A 157 -13.49 0.23 -6.59
N VAL A 158 -12.19 -0.11 -6.63
CA VAL A 158 -11.48 -0.53 -7.86
C VAL A 158 -11.97 -1.87 -8.41
N ASP A 159 -12.56 -2.72 -7.56
CA ASP A 159 -13.32 -3.92 -7.91
C ASP A 159 -14.52 -3.61 -8.83
N ARG A 160 -15.12 -2.42 -8.68
CA ARG A 160 -16.32 -1.99 -9.43
C ARG A 160 -16.00 -1.05 -10.61
N VAL A 161 -14.75 -1.04 -11.07
CA VAL A 161 -14.30 -0.22 -12.21
C VAL A 161 -15.10 -0.52 -13.49
N VAL A 162 -15.50 -1.78 -13.72
CA VAL A 162 -16.24 -2.21 -14.91
C VAL A 162 -17.59 -1.48 -15.01
N GLU A 163 -18.35 -1.41 -13.92
CA GLU A 163 -19.65 -0.73 -13.90
C GLU A 163 -19.54 0.73 -14.34
N VAL A 164 -18.49 1.42 -13.87
CA VAL A 164 -18.28 2.83 -14.18
C VAL A 164 -17.82 3.00 -15.63
N VAL A 165 -16.96 2.12 -16.13
CA VAL A 165 -16.50 2.11 -17.53
C VAL A 165 -17.67 1.86 -18.49
N GLU A 166 -18.47 0.82 -18.23
CA GLU A 166 -19.68 0.45 -18.98
C GLU A 166 -20.67 1.60 -19.10
N GLU A 167 -21.05 2.20 -17.97
CA GLU A 167 -22.02 3.29 -17.96
C GLU A 167 -21.45 4.58 -18.60
N THR A 168 -20.14 4.82 -18.51
CA THR A 168 -19.50 5.96 -19.18
C THR A 168 -19.45 5.78 -20.70
N LEU A 169 -19.25 4.56 -21.20
CA LEU A 169 -19.33 4.24 -22.63
C LEU A 169 -20.75 4.40 -23.19
N LYS A 170 -21.78 4.20 -22.36
CA LYS A 170 -23.19 4.50 -22.68
C LYS A 170 -23.52 6.01 -22.62
N GLY A 171 -22.57 6.85 -22.20
CA GLY A 171 -22.74 8.30 -22.07
C GLY A 171 -23.29 8.78 -20.72
N HIS A 172 -23.42 7.90 -19.72
CA HIS A 172 -23.82 8.27 -18.37
C HIS A 172 -22.63 8.77 -17.53
N THR A 173 -22.91 9.59 -16.52
CA THR A 173 -21.92 10.05 -15.54
C THR A 173 -22.16 9.36 -14.20
N VAL A 174 -21.28 8.42 -13.82
CA VAL A 174 -21.41 7.59 -12.62
C VAL A 174 -20.35 7.97 -11.57
N ARG A 175 -20.70 7.96 -10.29
CA ARG A 175 -19.80 8.34 -9.19
C ARG A 175 -19.82 7.31 -8.05
N LEU A 176 -18.89 6.36 -8.08
CA LEU A 176 -18.67 5.40 -6.99
C LEU A 176 -17.68 6.00 -5.98
N LEU A 177 -18.20 6.51 -4.85
CA LEU A 177 -17.45 7.32 -3.87
C LEU A 177 -17.65 6.85 -2.41
N SER A 178 -18.03 5.59 -2.22
CA SER A 178 -18.14 4.94 -0.91
C SER A 178 -16.77 4.69 -0.27
N LYS A 179 -16.76 4.36 1.04
CA LYS A 179 -15.55 4.13 1.85
C LYS A 179 -15.67 2.93 2.81
N ASN A 180 -16.51 1.95 2.47
CA ASN A 180 -17.05 0.98 3.44
C ASN A 180 -16.38 -0.40 3.41
N ARG A 181 -15.44 -0.66 2.49
CA ARG A 181 -14.73 -1.94 2.35
C ARG A 181 -13.27 -1.68 1.98
N LEU A 182 -12.39 -2.64 2.27
CA LEU A 182 -11.13 -2.80 1.56
C LEU A 182 -11.39 -3.66 0.30
N PRO A 183 -10.85 -3.33 -0.88
CA PRO A 183 -10.82 -4.24 -2.03
C PRO A 183 -10.07 -5.55 -1.69
N GLU A 184 -10.41 -6.65 -2.33
CA GLU A 184 -9.77 -7.95 -2.06
C GLU A 184 -8.36 -8.00 -2.70
N LEU A 185 -7.37 -8.60 -2.03
CA LEU A 185 -5.97 -8.56 -2.48
C LEU A 185 -5.67 -9.47 -3.68
N ASP A 186 -6.49 -10.50 -3.87
CA ASP A 186 -6.47 -11.50 -4.94
C ASP A 186 -7.23 -11.06 -6.21
N LEU A 187 -7.81 -9.85 -6.22
CA LEU A 187 -8.35 -9.24 -7.44
C LEU A 187 -7.34 -9.32 -8.61
N PRO A 188 -7.79 -9.63 -9.84
CA PRO A 188 -6.89 -9.72 -10.99
C PRO A 188 -6.04 -8.47 -11.19
N LYS A 189 -4.73 -8.65 -11.41
CA LYS A 189 -3.79 -7.57 -11.78
C LYS A 189 -3.23 -7.78 -13.17
N ILE A 190 -3.08 -6.67 -13.90
CA ILE A 190 -2.09 -6.55 -14.98
C ILE A 190 -0.93 -5.73 -14.44
N ARG A 191 0.20 -6.38 -14.20
CA ARG A 191 1.43 -5.74 -13.71
C ARG A 191 2.12 -4.95 -14.81
N LYS A 192 2.67 -3.77 -14.47
CA LYS A 192 3.52 -2.99 -15.37
C LYS A 192 4.83 -3.73 -15.67
N ASN A 193 5.54 -4.13 -14.61
CA ASN A 193 6.70 -5.02 -14.64
C ASN A 193 6.21 -6.41 -14.17
N PRO A 194 6.19 -7.46 -15.02
CA PRO A 194 5.57 -8.73 -14.66
C PRO A 194 6.28 -9.46 -13.51
N MET A 195 7.52 -9.07 -13.18
CA MET A 195 8.31 -9.64 -12.08
C MET A 195 8.23 -8.85 -10.77
N VAL A 196 7.46 -7.75 -10.71
CA VAL A 196 7.26 -6.92 -9.51
C VAL A 196 5.79 -6.92 -9.09
N GLU A 197 5.47 -7.38 -7.89
CA GLU A 197 4.14 -7.17 -7.28
C GLU A 197 4.21 -6.04 -6.25
N ILE A 198 3.28 -5.09 -6.33
CA ILE A 198 3.03 -4.14 -5.25
C ILE A 198 1.87 -4.68 -4.40
N ILE A 199 2.13 -5.01 -3.14
CA ILE A 199 1.10 -5.48 -2.19
C ILE A 199 0.77 -4.35 -1.20
N PRO A 200 -0.44 -3.77 -1.22
CA PRO A 200 -0.90 -2.86 -0.18
C PRO A 200 -1.05 -3.61 1.17
N LEU A 201 -0.40 -3.12 2.22
CA LEU A 201 -0.54 -3.65 3.58
C LEU A 201 -1.79 -3.11 4.29
N SER A 202 -2.13 -1.86 4.00
CA SER A 202 -3.26 -1.13 4.57
C SER A 202 -3.66 0.03 3.66
N THR A 203 -4.83 0.62 3.91
CA THR A 203 -5.26 1.86 3.28
C THR A 203 -5.56 2.93 4.32
N GLY A 204 -5.34 4.20 3.97
CA GLY A 204 -5.58 5.33 4.85
C GLY A 204 -4.49 5.52 5.91
N CYS A 205 -4.64 6.51 6.78
CA CYS A 205 -3.58 6.93 7.69
C CYS A 205 -4.12 7.32 9.07
N LEU A 206 -3.35 7.03 10.13
CA LEU A 206 -3.64 7.46 11.50
C LEU A 206 -3.37 8.95 11.72
N GLY A 207 -2.32 9.49 11.10
CA GLY A 207 -1.86 10.86 11.29
C GLY A 207 -2.83 11.96 10.82
N ALA A 208 -2.53 13.20 11.21
CA ALA A 208 -3.36 14.38 10.94
C ALA A 208 -2.55 15.60 10.47
N CYS A 209 -1.51 15.38 9.64
CA CYS A 209 -0.58 16.43 9.20
C CYS A 209 -1.31 17.62 8.52
N THR A 210 -0.97 18.85 8.89
CA THR A 210 -1.69 20.08 8.50
C THR A 210 -1.71 20.38 6.99
N TYR A 211 -0.84 19.75 6.20
CA TYR A 211 -0.74 19.92 4.75
C TYR A 211 -1.26 18.74 3.93
N CYS A 212 -1.46 17.56 4.53
CA CYS A 212 -1.58 16.31 3.80
C CYS A 212 -3.04 15.96 3.46
N LYS A 213 -3.29 15.47 2.23
CA LYS A 213 -4.63 15.04 1.77
C LYS A 213 -4.90 13.54 1.86
N THR A 214 -3.91 12.73 2.20
CA THR A 214 -4.01 11.26 2.28
C THR A 214 -5.22 10.78 3.07
N ARG A 215 -5.45 11.30 4.28
CA ARG A 215 -6.59 10.94 5.14
C ARG A 215 -7.94 11.43 4.61
N HIS A 216 -7.97 12.47 3.79
CA HIS A 216 -9.18 12.90 3.07
C HIS A 216 -9.50 11.97 1.88
N ALA A 217 -8.46 11.50 1.17
CA ALA A 217 -8.56 10.50 0.11
C ALA A 217 -8.86 9.10 0.66
N ARG A 218 -7.84 8.38 1.15
CA ARG A 218 -7.90 6.95 1.51
C ARG A 218 -8.57 6.69 2.87
N GLY A 219 -8.67 7.69 3.74
CA GLY A 219 -9.42 7.61 5.00
C GLY A 219 -8.55 7.40 6.24
N LYS A 220 -9.15 6.85 7.30
CA LYS A 220 -8.41 6.31 8.46
C LYS A 220 -7.71 5.01 8.03
N LEU A 221 -6.70 4.59 8.80
CA LEU A 221 -6.09 3.27 8.68
C LEU A 221 -7.16 2.16 8.67
N GLY A 222 -7.03 1.25 7.71
CA GLY A 222 -7.65 -0.07 7.66
C GLY A 222 -6.64 -1.07 7.08
N SER A 223 -6.20 -2.03 7.89
CA SER A 223 -5.16 -3.02 7.53
C SER A 223 -5.75 -4.31 6.96
N TYR A 224 -5.04 -4.94 6.03
CA TYR A 224 -5.33 -6.32 5.62
C TYR A 224 -4.81 -7.31 6.67
N THR A 225 -5.46 -8.46 6.82
CA THR A 225 -4.96 -9.52 7.72
C THR A 225 -3.61 -10.05 7.22
N PRO A 226 -2.68 -10.46 8.13
CA PRO A 226 -1.42 -11.05 7.71
C PRO A 226 -1.60 -12.25 6.77
N GLU A 227 -2.65 -13.04 6.98
CA GLU A 227 -2.98 -14.23 6.20
C GLU A 227 -3.34 -13.88 4.75
N ALA A 228 -4.07 -12.78 4.52
CA ALA A 228 -4.38 -12.31 3.17
C ALA A 228 -3.14 -11.79 2.43
N ILE A 229 -2.25 -11.09 3.15
CA ILE A 229 -0.99 -10.56 2.59
C ILE A 229 -0.01 -11.71 2.26
N VAL A 230 0.11 -12.70 3.14
CA VAL A 230 0.94 -13.90 2.95
C VAL A 230 0.41 -14.75 1.79
N SER A 231 -0.90 -15.00 1.73
CA SER A 231 -1.56 -15.70 0.62
C SER A 231 -1.32 -15.00 -0.73
N ARG A 232 -1.45 -13.66 -0.76
CA ARG A 232 -1.12 -12.89 -1.96
C ARG A 232 0.36 -13.03 -2.33
N ALA A 233 1.28 -12.96 -1.38
CA ALA A 233 2.71 -13.15 -1.64
C ALA A 233 3.01 -14.54 -2.23
N GLN A 234 2.46 -15.61 -1.65
CA GLN A 234 2.60 -16.98 -2.17
C GLN A 234 2.08 -17.12 -3.61
N THR A 235 0.89 -16.55 -3.88
CA THR A 235 0.27 -16.57 -5.21
C THR A 235 1.18 -15.92 -6.26
N VAL A 236 1.68 -14.71 -6.01
CA VAL A 236 2.48 -13.98 -7.01
C VAL A 236 3.89 -14.56 -7.22
N ILE A 237 4.49 -15.17 -6.20
CA ILE A 237 5.72 -15.95 -6.34
C ILE A 237 5.52 -17.12 -7.31
N SER A 238 4.38 -17.82 -7.20
CA SER A 238 4.02 -18.90 -8.15
C SER A 238 3.76 -18.39 -9.57
N GLU A 239 3.32 -17.14 -9.73
CA GLU A 239 3.15 -16.46 -11.02
C GLU A 239 4.48 -15.95 -11.63
N GLY A 240 5.61 -16.03 -10.90
CA GLY A 240 6.93 -15.65 -11.39
C GLY A 240 7.45 -14.28 -10.94
N VAL A 241 6.83 -13.67 -9.92
CA VAL A 241 7.33 -12.43 -9.30
C VAL A 241 8.61 -12.69 -8.51
N THR A 242 9.64 -11.90 -8.78
CA THR A 242 10.94 -11.94 -8.08
C THR A 242 11.14 -10.79 -7.11
N GLU A 243 10.24 -9.81 -7.10
CA GLU A 243 10.34 -8.62 -6.25
C GLU A 243 8.96 -8.19 -5.71
N ILE A 244 8.82 -8.07 -4.40
CA ILE A 244 7.56 -7.72 -3.73
C ILE A 244 7.72 -6.39 -2.99
N TRP A 245 6.96 -5.38 -3.40
CA TRP A 245 6.93 -4.06 -2.75
C TRP A 245 5.76 -3.99 -1.77
N LEU A 246 6.09 -3.97 -0.48
CA LEU A 246 5.10 -3.81 0.60
C LEU A 246 4.75 -2.32 0.73
N SER A 247 3.55 -1.93 0.30
CA SER A 247 3.16 -0.53 0.17
C SER A 247 2.06 -0.12 1.15
N SER A 248 2.10 1.12 1.61
CA SER A 248 1.05 1.75 2.42
C SER A 248 1.24 3.27 2.39
N GLU A 249 0.27 3.99 2.95
CA GLU A 249 0.43 5.38 3.38
C GLU A 249 1.44 5.53 4.52
N ASP A 250 1.61 4.48 5.33
CA ASP A 250 2.59 4.36 6.40
C ASP A 250 2.74 2.88 6.78
N THR A 251 3.85 2.25 6.38
CA THR A 251 4.06 0.81 6.64
C THR A 251 4.24 0.50 8.12
N GLY A 252 4.86 1.39 8.90
CA GLY A 252 5.03 1.21 10.35
C GLY A 252 3.70 1.25 11.10
N ALA A 253 2.69 1.95 10.58
CA ALA A 253 1.35 1.98 11.16
C ALA A 253 0.54 0.68 10.91
N TYR A 254 1.06 -0.28 10.14
CA TYR A 254 0.36 -1.52 9.82
C TYR A 254 -0.04 -2.31 11.08
N GLY A 255 -1.28 -2.81 11.09
CA GLY A 255 -1.75 -3.78 12.08
C GLY A 255 -2.33 -3.19 13.35
N ILE A 256 -2.05 -1.91 13.66
CA ILE A 256 -2.49 -1.20 14.88
C ILE A 256 -4.02 -1.25 15.05
N ASP A 257 -4.77 -1.23 13.94
CA ASP A 257 -6.24 -1.28 13.92
C ASP A 257 -6.82 -2.69 14.04
N ILE A 258 -6.01 -3.75 13.87
CA ILE A 258 -6.43 -5.17 13.90
C ILE A 258 -5.69 -6.01 14.96
N GLY A 259 -4.79 -5.41 15.75
CA GLY A 259 -4.10 -6.09 16.86
C GLY A 259 -2.84 -6.88 16.47
N THR A 260 -2.13 -6.45 15.43
CA THR A 260 -0.80 -6.99 15.03
C THR A 260 0.18 -5.85 14.77
N ASP A 261 1.45 -6.18 14.52
CA ASP A 261 2.50 -5.22 14.14
C ASP A 261 3.16 -5.56 12.79
N LEU A 262 3.89 -4.59 12.23
CA LEU A 262 4.67 -4.75 10.99
C LEU A 262 5.77 -5.84 11.11
N PRO A 263 6.61 -5.89 12.17
CA PRO A 263 7.60 -6.96 12.33
C PRO A 263 7.02 -8.39 12.28
N THR A 264 5.80 -8.59 12.77
CA THR A 264 5.13 -9.90 12.80
C THR A 264 4.57 -10.30 11.45
N LEU A 265 4.09 -9.34 10.66
CA LEU A 265 3.83 -9.57 9.24
C LEU A 265 5.12 -9.92 8.48
N LEU A 266 6.19 -9.16 8.71
CA LEU A 266 7.47 -9.36 8.01
C LEU A 266 8.06 -10.74 8.31
N ARG A 267 8.01 -11.21 9.56
CA ARG A 267 8.38 -12.59 9.93
C ARG A 267 7.57 -13.64 9.18
N LYS A 268 6.24 -13.53 9.16
CA LYS A 268 5.35 -14.43 8.37
C LYS A 268 5.64 -14.41 6.87
N LEU A 269 6.05 -13.27 6.30
CA LEU A 269 6.44 -13.18 4.89
C LEU A 269 7.79 -13.87 4.62
N LEU A 270 8.76 -13.78 5.53
CA LEU A 270 10.05 -14.46 5.39
C LEU A 270 9.94 -15.99 5.42
N GLU A 271 8.92 -16.54 6.08
CA GLU A 271 8.61 -17.98 6.07
C GLU A 271 8.17 -18.49 4.68
N VAL A 272 7.63 -17.63 3.81
CA VAL A 272 7.07 -18.03 2.49
C VAL A 272 7.85 -17.50 1.28
N VAL A 273 8.71 -16.50 1.45
CA VAL A 273 9.53 -15.94 0.36
C VAL A 273 10.77 -16.81 0.15
N PRO A 274 10.98 -17.43 -1.03
CA PRO A 274 12.12 -18.30 -1.31
C PRO A 274 13.37 -17.50 -1.72
N ASP A 275 14.51 -18.17 -1.80
CA ASP A 275 15.76 -17.56 -2.25
C ASP A 275 15.67 -17.06 -3.70
N GLY A 276 16.28 -15.89 -3.96
CA GLY A 276 16.19 -15.19 -5.24
C GLY A 276 14.98 -14.25 -5.36
N VAL A 277 13.97 -14.34 -4.49
CA VAL A 277 12.88 -13.36 -4.38
C VAL A 277 13.22 -12.32 -3.30
N MET A 278 12.94 -11.04 -3.56
CA MET A 278 13.26 -9.93 -2.65
C MET A 278 12.03 -9.17 -2.16
N LEU A 279 11.95 -8.96 -0.84
CA LEU A 279 11.02 -8.03 -0.20
C LEU A 279 11.61 -6.61 -0.17
N ARG A 280 10.79 -5.61 -0.50
CA ARG A 280 11.07 -4.18 -0.29
C ARG A 280 10.04 -3.60 0.67
N VAL A 281 10.51 -3.11 1.82
CA VAL A 281 9.66 -2.40 2.79
C VAL A 281 9.41 -0.97 2.29
N GLY A 282 8.13 -0.58 2.22
CA GLY A 282 7.71 0.77 1.84
C GLY A 282 7.89 1.81 2.95
N MET A 283 7.52 3.05 2.64
CA MET A 283 7.70 4.22 3.50
C MET A 283 7.02 4.09 4.88
N THR A 284 7.76 4.38 5.94
CA THR A 284 7.29 4.42 7.33
C THR A 284 7.56 5.79 7.96
N ASN A 285 6.67 6.31 8.78
CA ASN A 285 6.97 7.51 9.59
C ASN A 285 7.67 7.11 10.91
N PRO A 286 8.45 8.02 11.54
CA PRO A 286 9.12 7.75 12.82
C PRO A 286 8.24 7.22 13.97
N PRO A 287 7.01 7.73 14.25
CA PRO A 287 6.28 7.40 15.48
C PRO A 287 6.01 5.91 15.67
N TYR A 288 5.76 5.18 14.58
CA TYR A 288 5.37 3.77 14.63
C TYR A 288 6.55 2.81 14.38
N ILE A 289 7.73 3.33 14.02
CA ILE A 289 8.94 2.52 13.81
C ILE A 289 9.88 2.54 15.03
N LEU A 290 9.79 3.57 15.88
CA LEU A 290 10.61 3.76 17.10
C LEU A 290 10.52 2.57 18.07
N ASP A 291 9.33 2.00 18.27
CA ASP A 291 9.11 0.85 19.16
C ASP A 291 9.50 -0.50 18.53
N HIS A 292 9.99 -0.48 17.27
CA HIS A 292 10.24 -1.67 16.46
C HIS A 292 11.65 -1.71 15.84
N LEU A 293 12.53 -0.75 16.17
CA LEU A 293 13.83 -0.55 15.52
C LEU A 293 14.71 -1.82 15.47
N ASP A 294 14.78 -2.59 16.57
CA ASP A 294 15.57 -3.84 16.60
C ASP A 294 15.01 -4.90 15.65
N ALA A 295 13.72 -5.21 15.74
CA ALA A 295 13.09 -6.22 14.89
C ALA A 295 13.06 -5.81 13.40
N ILE A 296 12.97 -4.51 13.11
CA ILE A 296 13.07 -3.97 11.75
C ILE A 296 14.51 -4.06 11.25
N ALA A 297 15.52 -3.77 12.07
CA ALA A 297 16.92 -3.96 11.70
C ALA A 297 17.26 -5.44 11.47
N GLU A 298 16.71 -6.37 12.25
CA GLU A 298 16.82 -7.81 12.01
C GLU A 298 16.23 -8.23 10.66
N VAL A 299 15.02 -7.76 10.33
CA VAL A 299 14.40 -8.03 9.03
C VAL A 299 15.19 -7.42 7.87
N LEU A 300 15.67 -6.17 7.98
CA LEU A 300 16.45 -5.51 6.91
C LEU A 300 17.81 -6.20 6.65
N LYS A 301 18.40 -6.84 7.67
CA LYS A 301 19.60 -7.69 7.50
C LYS A 301 19.30 -8.99 6.73
N HIS A 302 18.12 -9.59 6.89
CA HIS A 302 17.78 -10.88 6.31
C HIS A 302 17.99 -10.90 4.79
N GLU A 303 18.62 -11.96 4.24
CA GLU A 303 19.11 -11.96 2.85
C GLU A 303 18.04 -11.56 1.83
N ARG A 304 16.83 -12.09 1.97
CA ARG A 304 15.65 -11.90 1.09
C ARG A 304 14.92 -10.55 1.23
N VAL A 305 15.52 -9.56 1.93
CA VAL A 305 14.96 -8.21 2.12
C VAL A 305 15.99 -7.18 1.65
N TYR A 306 15.58 -6.13 0.95
CA TYR A 306 16.53 -5.05 0.63
C TYR A 306 16.91 -4.25 1.89
N SER A 307 18.20 -3.94 2.05
CA SER A 307 18.75 -2.98 3.03
C SER A 307 18.39 -1.54 2.64
N PHE A 308 17.09 -1.26 2.55
CA PHE A 308 16.50 0.01 2.12
C PHE A 308 15.32 0.35 3.04
N LEU A 309 15.25 1.59 3.50
CA LEU A 309 14.07 2.10 4.19
C LEU A 309 13.83 3.58 3.83
N HIS A 310 12.56 3.94 3.66
CA HIS A 310 12.16 5.33 3.40
C HIS A 310 11.48 5.90 4.65
N VAL A 311 12.19 6.81 5.33
CA VAL A 311 11.73 7.48 6.56
C VAL A 311 11.70 8.99 6.28
N PRO A 312 10.53 9.60 6.06
CA PRO A 312 10.47 10.96 5.53
C PRO A 312 10.43 12.00 6.66
N VAL A 313 11.54 12.71 6.89
CA VAL A 313 11.65 13.66 8.01
C VAL A 313 10.81 14.93 7.81
N GLN A 314 10.66 15.39 6.55
CA GLN A 314 9.94 16.61 6.12
C GLN A 314 10.62 17.94 6.43
N SER A 315 11.17 18.11 7.63
CA SER A 315 11.99 19.27 8.04
C SER A 315 12.90 18.86 9.20
N GLY A 316 14.07 19.49 9.34
CA GLY A 316 14.95 19.29 10.49
C GLY A 316 14.60 20.10 11.73
N SER A 317 13.54 20.92 11.67
CA SER A 317 13.16 21.88 12.72
C SER A 317 11.89 21.45 13.46
N ASP A 318 11.95 21.37 14.79
CA ASP A 318 10.83 20.92 15.62
C ASP A 318 9.63 21.89 15.58
N ASP A 319 9.85 23.19 15.47
CA ASP A 319 8.79 24.20 15.29
C ASP A 319 8.04 24.00 13.95
N VAL A 320 8.75 23.59 12.90
CA VAL A 320 8.16 23.26 11.60
C VAL A 320 7.43 21.92 11.65
N LEU A 321 8.00 20.90 12.31
CA LEU A 321 7.35 19.60 12.51
C LEU A 321 6.06 19.71 13.33
N LEU A 322 6.06 20.51 14.39
CA LEU A 322 4.90 20.80 15.22
C LEU A 322 3.81 21.56 14.42
N ALA A 323 4.19 22.58 13.64
CA ALA A 323 3.25 23.30 12.78
C ALA A 323 2.75 22.46 11.57
N MET A 324 3.54 21.47 11.14
CA MET A 324 3.12 20.41 10.24
C MET A 324 2.15 19.41 10.89
N ASN A 325 1.97 19.45 12.22
CA ASN A 325 1.30 18.45 13.05
C ASN A 325 1.85 17.04 12.79
N ARG A 326 3.17 16.90 12.94
CA ARG A 326 3.87 15.62 13.07
C ARG A 326 3.89 15.18 14.54
N GLU A 327 3.77 13.88 14.74
CA GLU A 327 3.77 13.22 16.07
C GLU A 327 5.20 12.73 16.42
N TYR A 328 6.23 13.45 15.95
CA TYR A 328 7.66 13.18 16.19
C TYR A 328 8.49 14.46 16.06
N THR A 329 9.66 14.45 16.72
CA THR A 329 10.71 15.48 16.67
C THR A 329 11.85 15.10 15.72
N ALA A 330 12.68 16.08 15.36
CA ALA A 330 13.95 15.87 14.68
C ALA A 330 14.93 15.03 15.53
N ALA A 331 14.84 15.08 16.85
CA ALA A 331 15.61 14.22 17.76
C ALA A 331 15.18 12.74 17.65
N GLU A 332 13.88 12.46 17.60
CA GLU A 332 13.34 11.11 17.40
C GLU A 332 13.64 10.58 15.99
N PHE A 333 13.54 11.40 14.94
CA PHE A 333 14.02 11.03 13.62
C PHE A 333 15.53 10.71 13.63
N ARG A 334 16.35 11.54 14.31
CA ARG A 334 17.78 11.28 14.45
C ARG A 334 18.04 9.93 15.14
N ARG A 335 17.28 9.58 16.18
CA ARG A 335 17.34 8.26 16.82
C ARG A 335 17.02 7.11 15.84
N VAL A 336 15.94 7.22 15.04
CA VAL A 336 15.60 6.21 14.02
C VAL A 336 16.76 6.03 13.02
N ALA A 337 17.32 7.13 12.52
CA ALA A 337 18.42 7.10 11.56
C ALA A 337 19.71 6.52 12.16
N ASP A 338 20.15 7.04 13.31
CA ASP A 338 21.38 6.61 13.99
C ASP A 338 21.32 5.14 14.42
N GLU A 339 20.20 4.66 14.97
CA GLU A 339 20.07 3.24 15.35
C GLU A 339 20.05 2.32 14.13
N LEU A 340 19.31 2.64 13.06
CA LEU A 340 19.22 1.77 11.90
C LEU A 340 20.53 1.72 11.09
N LEU A 341 21.21 2.86 10.92
CA LEU A 341 22.52 2.92 10.26
C LEU A 341 23.60 2.16 11.05
N ALA A 342 23.51 2.12 12.39
CA ALA A 342 24.43 1.34 13.22
C ALA A 342 24.09 -0.18 13.24
N LYS A 343 22.82 -0.56 13.09
CA LYS A 343 22.34 -1.95 13.21
C LYS A 343 22.24 -2.71 11.87
N VAL A 344 22.23 -2.01 10.73
CA VAL A 344 22.05 -2.57 9.38
C VAL A 344 23.18 -2.11 8.45
N PRO A 345 24.11 -3.01 8.04
CA PRO A 345 25.17 -2.67 7.10
C PRO A 345 24.63 -2.12 5.76
N ASP A 346 25.33 -1.12 5.24
CA ASP A 346 25.13 -0.47 3.93
C ASP A 346 23.70 0.06 3.67
N LEU A 347 22.93 0.32 4.73
CA LEU A 347 21.53 0.74 4.68
C LEU A 347 21.33 2.02 3.85
N THR A 348 20.58 1.90 2.76
CA THR A 348 20.08 3.05 2.00
C THR A 348 18.86 3.63 2.70
N LEU A 349 19.11 4.65 3.53
CA LEU A 349 18.07 5.49 4.12
C LEU A 349 17.63 6.57 3.12
N ALA A 350 16.34 6.55 2.76
CA ALA A 350 15.70 7.54 1.89
C ALA A 350 14.81 8.50 2.72
N THR A 351 14.70 9.76 2.32
CA THR A 351 13.85 10.75 3.01
C THR A 351 13.14 11.75 2.08
N ASP A 352 12.16 12.48 2.62
CA ASP A 352 11.46 13.58 1.95
C ASP A 352 11.67 14.88 2.74
N ILE A 353 11.77 16.01 2.04
CA ILE A 353 11.82 17.37 2.62
C ILE A 353 10.79 18.28 1.95
N ILE A 354 10.08 19.11 2.71
CA ILE A 354 9.15 20.13 2.20
C ILE A 354 9.69 21.52 2.55
N CYS A 355 10.42 22.13 1.61
CA CYS A 355 10.91 23.50 1.76
C CYS A 355 9.77 24.52 1.60
N GLY A 356 9.81 25.59 2.40
CA GLY A 356 8.89 26.72 2.33
C GLY A 356 7.57 26.50 3.07
N PHE A 357 7.53 25.60 4.05
CA PHE A 357 6.35 25.42 4.89
C PHE A 357 5.96 26.75 5.59
N PRO A 358 4.68 27.07 5.83
CA PRO A 358 4.26 28.42 6.24
C PRO A 358 4.88 29.01 7.53
N SER A 359 5.45 28.21 8.42
CA SER A 359 6.18 28.64 9.63
C SER A 359 7.72 28.58 9.51
N GLU A 360 8.26 28.25 8.34
CA GLU A 360 9.70 28.02 8.14
C GLU A 360 10.47 29.37 8.07
N THR A 361 11.25 29.67 9.10
CA THR A 361 12.19 30.81 9.12
C THR A 361 13.49 30.45 8.39
N GLU A 362 14.53 31.31 8.40
CA GLU A 362 15.82 30.93 7.80
C GLU A 362 16.57 29.94 8.72
N GLU A 363 16.48 30.15 10.04
CA GLU A 363 17.01 29.29 11.10
C GLU A 363 16.42 27.86 11.00
N HIS A 364 15.09 27.73 10.87
CA HIS A 364 14.41 26.43 10.68
C HIS A 364 14.83 25.71 9.38
N PHE A 365 15.25 26.48 8.36
CA PHE A 365 15.77 25.92 7.13
C PHE A 365 17.23 25.47 7.27
N ASP A 366 18.05 26.23 7.98
CA ASP A 366 19.45 25.87 8.23
C ASP A 366 19.55 24.64 9.16
N GLU A 367 18.67 24.49 10.15
CA GLU A 367 18.47 23.23 10.92
C GLU A 367 18.15 22.02 10.02
N THR A 368 17.45 22.26 8.91
CA THR A 368 17.13 21.24 7.89
C THR A 368 18.35 20.93 7.01
N MET A 369 19.19 21.93 6.70
CA MET A 369 20.45 21.74 5.98
C MET A 369 21.46 20.93 6.81
N ASP A 370 21.62 21.25 8.10
CA ASP A 370 22.50 20.54 9.04
C ASP A 370 22.12 19.07 9.20
N LEU A 371 20.82 18.76 9.26
CA LEU A 371 20.34 17.38 9.33
C LEU A 371 20.68 16.60 8.05
N VAL A 372 20.52 17.24 6.88
CA VAL A 372 20.82 16.63 5.58
C VAL A 372 22.33 16.45 5.37
N GLU A 373 23.16 17.39 5.82
CA GLU A 373 24.62 17.26 5.78
C GLU A 373 25.15 16.22 6.77
N LYS A 374 24.53 16.04 7.96
CA LYS A 374 24.89 14.94 8.88
C LYS A 374 24.71 13.56 8.23
N TYR A 375 23.56 13.33 7.60
CA TYR A 375 23.18 11.98 7.12
C TYR A 375 23.55 11.68 5.68
N ARG A 376 23.89 12.71 4.87
CA ARG A 376 24.29 12.62 3.45
C ARG A 376 23.42 11.64 2.63
N PHE A 377 22.09 11.74 2.81
CA PHE A 377 21.12 10.74 2.34
C PHE A 377 21.34 10.29 0.89
N HIS A 378 21.42 8.98 0.68
CA HIS A 378 21.50 8.32 -0.63
C HIS A 378 20.37 8.75 -1.58
N ILE A 379 19.16 8.94 -1.04
CA ILE A 379 17.94 9.29 -1.79
C ILE A 379 17.18 10.35 -0.99
N MET A 380 16.98 11.54 -1.56
CA MET A 380 16.18 12.60 -0.93
C MET A 380 15.21 13.25 -1.92
N ASN A 381 13.92 13.22 -1.59
CA ASN A 381 12.86 13.85 -2.38
C ASN A 381 12.62 15.29 -1.90
N ILE A 382 13.22 16.28 -2.57
CA ILE A 382 13.03 17.70 -2.25
C ILE A 382 11.74 18.21 -2.89
N SER A 383 10.79 18.65 -2.07
CA SER A 383 9.52 19.26 -2.49
C SER A 383 9.41 20.70 -2.02
N GLN A 384 8.62 21.52 -2.74
CA GLN A 384 8.18 22.83 -2.26
C GLN A 384 6.80 22.71 -1.60
N PHE A 385 6.52 23.54 -0.60
CA PHE A 385 5.18 23.60 0.00
C PHE A 385 4.13 24.19 -0.96
N TYR A 386 3.07 23.42 -1.21
CA TYR A 386 1.89 23.86 -1.96
C TYR A 386 0.64 23.83 -1.06
N PRO A 387 -0.13 24.93 -0.96
CA PRO A 387 -1.31 25.01 -0.09
C PRO A 387 -2.49 24.23 -0.70
N ARG A 388 -2.78 23.05 -0.15
CA ARG A 388 -3.86 22.17 -0.65
C ARG A 388 -5.24 22.63 -0.14
N PRO A 389 -6.23 22.95 -1.01
CA PRO A 389 -7.53 23.45 -0.58
C PRO A 389 -8.19 22.59 0.51
N GLY A 390 -8.68 23.20 1.59
CA GLY A 390 -9.32 22.49 2.70
C GLY A 390 -8.39 21.96 3.81
N THR A 391 -7.06 21.91 3.62
CA THR A 391 -6.14 21.55 4.71
C THR A 391 -5.85 22.75 5.63
N PRO A 392 -5.49 22.55 6.91
CA PRO A 392 -5.16 23.65 7.82
C PRO A 392 -4.02 24.56 7.30
N ALA A 393 -2.94 23.99 6.77
CA ALA A 393 -1.78 24.73 6.29
C ALA A 393 -2.09 25.64 5.08
N ALA A 394 -3.13 25.34 4.30
CA ALA A 394 -3.58 26.20 3.20
C ALA A 394 -4.19 27.53 3.66
N LYS A 395 -4.49 27.69 4.96
CA LYS A 395 -4.97 28.93 5.58
C LYS A 395 -3.86 29.77 6.24
N MET A 396 -2.64 29.23 6.34
CA MET A 396 -1.51 29.91 6.99
C MET A 396 -0.88 30.96 6.05
N LYS A 397 -0.26 32.00 6.63
CA LYS A 397 0.49 33.01 5.88
C LYS A 397 1.68 32.34 5.19
N ARG A 398 1.73 32.37 3.85
CA ARG A 398 2.77 31.69 3.07
C ARG A 398 4.12 32.41 3.15
N VAL A 399 5.20 31.62 3.19
CA VAL A 399 6.57 32.08 2.87
C VAL A 399 6.57 32.62 1.41
N PRO A 400 7.25 33.75 1.11
CA PRO A 400 7.30 34.28 -0.25
C PRO A 400 7.90 33.30 -1.26
N THR A 401 7.27 33.14 -2.43
CA THR A 401 7.65 32.14 -3.46
C THR A 401 9.13 32.18 -3.85
N GLN A 402 9.75 33.37 -3.84
CA GLN A 402 11.18 33.50 -4.17
C GLN A 402 12.09 32.94 -3.07
N VAL A 403 11.71 33.05 -1.80
CA VAL A 403 12.42 32.43 -0.67
C VAL A 403 12.29 30.92 -0.74
N VAL A 404 11.08 30.40 -1.00
CA VAL A 404 10.84 28.95 -1.19
C VAL A 404 11.69 28.37 -2.33
N LYS A 405 11.75 29.06 -3.48
CA LYS A 405 12.62 28.68 -4.60
C LYS A 405 14.12 28.76 -4.25
N ASN A 406 14.53 29.73 -3.44
CA ASN A 406 15.93 29.85 -3.01
C ASN A 406 16.31 28.71 -2.07
N ARG A 407 15.47 28.41 -1.07
CA ARG A 407 15.65 27.29 -0.12
C ARG A 407 15.69 25.93 -0.83
N SER A 408 14.75 25.64 -1.74
CA SER A 408 14.82 24.39 -2.51
C SER A 408 16.10 24.30 -3.35
N ARG A 409 16.57 25.40 -3.97
CA ARG A 409 17.84 25.44 -4.71
C ARG A 409 19.08 25.27 -3.82
N LYS A 410 19.13 25.92 -2.65
CA LYS A 410 20.19 25.71 -1.63
C LYS A 410 20.31 24.22 -1.30
N LEU A 411 19.18 23.57 -1.00
CA LEU A 411 19.14 22.15 -0.60
C LEU A 411 19.44 21.19 -1.77
N THR A 412 18.93 21.46 -2.97
CA THR A 412 19.26 20.67 -4.18
C THR A 412 20.76 20.74 -4.46
N LYS A 413 21.38 21.91 -4.37
CA LYS A 413 22.82 22.09 -4.57
C LYS A 413 23.65 21.36 -3.51
N LEU A 414 23.20 21.32 -2.25
CA LEU A 414 23.85 20.52 -1.20
C LEU A 414 23.81 19.03 -1.55
N PHE A 415 22.62 18.51 -1.87
CA PHE A 415 22.41 17.11 -2.26
C PHE A 415 23.15 16.74 -3.56
N GLU A 416 23.45 17.70 -4.43
CA GLU A 416 24.30 17.52 -5.62
C GLU A 416 25.79 17.25 -5.29
N THR A 417 26.25 17.58 -4.09
CA THR A 417 27.61 17.23 -3.61
C THR A 417 27.73 15.81 -3.04
N PHE A 418 26.64 15.04 -3.00
CA PHE A 418 26.63 13.72 -2.36
C PHE A 418 27.01 12.64 -3.38
N GLU A 419 28.08 11.91 -3.09
CA GLU A 419 28.62 10.81 -3.91
C GLU A 419 28.47 9.46 -3.18
N PRO A 420 27.24 8.96 -2.97
CA PRO A 420 26.98 7.85 -2.03
C PRO A 420 27.69 6.54 -2.40
N TYR A 421 27.93 6.27 -3.69
CA TYR A 421 28.34 4.95 -4.17
C TYR A 421 29.81 4.83 -4.59
N THR A 422 30.65 5.87 -4.37
CA THR A 422 32.08 5.84 -4.77
C THR A 422 32.87 4.73 -4.08
N HIS A 423 32.52 4.41 -2.83
CA HIS A 423 33.11 3.31 -2.07
C HIS A 423 32.82 1.90 -2.65
N LEU A 424 31.84 1.77 -3.55
CA LEU A 424 31.52 0.49 -4.20
C LEU A 424 32.41 0.22 -5.44
N VAL A 425 33.11 1.20 -5.98
CA VAL A 425 33.88 1.05 -7.23
C VAL A 425 35.01 0.04 -7.05
N GLY A 426 35.11 -0.91 -7.98
CA GLY A 426 36.06 -2.04 -7.91
C GLY A 426 35.62 -3.20 -7.02
N THR A 427 34.56 -3.06 -6.22
CA THR A 427 34.01 -4.16 -5.42
C THR A 427 33.19 -5.14 -6.28
N THR A 428 32.96 -6.33 -5.76
CA THR A 428 31.97 -7.27 -6.29
C THR A 428 30.69 -7.18 -5.47
N GLN A 429 29.54 -7.07 -6.14
CA GLN A 429 28.23 -6.88 -5.52
C GLN A 429 27.25 -7.93 -6.01
N LYS A 430 26.36 -8.40 -5.12
CA LYS A 430 25.22 -9.24 -5.50
C LYS A 430 24.03 -8.36 -5.87
N VAL A 431 23.45 -8.61 -7.03
CA VAL A 431 22.30 -7.88 -7.58
C VAL A 431 21.16 -8.80 -7.97
N TRP A 432 19.95 -8.25 -8.02
CA TRP A 432 18.73 -8.90 -8.49
C TRP A 432 18.21 -8.18 -9.74
N VAL A 433 17.76 -8.96 -10.72
CA VAL A 433 17.40 -8.47 -12.06
C VAL A 433 15.92 -8.79 -12.33
N ASN A 434 15.10 -7.74 -12.45
CA ASN A 434 13.70 -7.86 -12.89
C ASN A 434 13.60 -7.53 -14.41
N THR A 435 12.46 -7.08 -14.95
CA THR A 435 12.37 -6.70 -16.38
C THR A 435 12.70 -5.23 -16.69
N GLU A 436 13.25 -4.46 -15.76
CA GLU A 436 13.51 -3.02 -15.95
C GLU A 436 14.68 -2.77 -16.91
N VAL A 437 14.54 -1.71 -17.71
CA VAL A 437 15.46 -1.30 -18.79
C VAL A 437 15.77 0.18 -18.67
N SER A 438 16.90 0.64 -19.19
CA SER A 438 17.14 2.09 -19.35
C SER A 438 16.20 2.69 -20.41
N ASP A 439 15.93 4.00 -20.33
CA ASP A 439 15.03 4.69 -21.28
C ASP A 439 15.53 4.61 -22.73
N ASP A 440 16.85 4.52 -22.93
CA ASP A 440 17.51 4.32 -24.22
C ASP A 440 17.60 2.84 -24.65
N LYS A 441 17.05 1.93 -23.84
CA LYS A 441 17.04 0.45 -23.95
C LYS A 441 18.43 -0.22 -24.08
N LYS A 442 19.54 0.48 -23.81
CA LYS A 442 20.90 -0.07 -23.91
C LYS A 442 21.38 -0.85 -22.68
N TYR A 443 20.70 -0.71 -21.55
CA TYR A 443 21.09 -1.33 -20.29
C TYR A 443 19.96 -2.16 -19.69
N THR A 444 20.29 -3.34 -19.16
CA THR A 444 19.45 -4.06 -18.20
C THR A 444 19.66 -3.44 -16.82
N VAL A 445 18.57 -3.14 -16.11
CA VAL A 445 18.63 -2.59 -14.76
C VAL A 445 18.62 -3.73 -13.74
N ALA A 446 19.52 -3.65 -12.77
CA ALA A 446 19.54 -4.50 -11.59
C ALA A 446 19.57 -3.65 -10.31
N HIS A 447 19.25 -4.26 -9.16
CA HIS A 447 19.33 -3.61 -7.85
C HIS A 447 20.25 -4.39 -6.91
N THR A 448 21.15 -3.70 -6.20
CA THR A 448 21.99 -4.29 -5.14
C THR A 448 21.16 -4.65 -3.90
N LYS A 449 21.80 -5.32 -2.93
CA LYS A 449 21.25 -5.57 -1.59
C LYS A 449 20.69 -4.30 -0.92
N ASN A 450 21.33 -3.15 -1.07
CA ASN A 450 20.85 -1.87 -0.54
C ASN A 450 19.98 -1.05 -1.51
N TYR A 451 19.46 -1.67 -2.58
CA TYR A 451 18.59 -1.04 -3.57
C TYR A 451 19.25 0.09 -4.39
N THR A 452 20.57 0.06 -4.52
CA THR A 452 21.30 0.92 -5.47
C THR A 452 21.05 0.43 -6.89
N LYS A 453 20.69 1.34 -7.80
CA LYS A 453 20.47 1.03 -9.23
C LYS A 453 21.80 0.67 -9.89
N VAL A 454 21.86 -0.48 -10.56
CA VAL A 454 23.01 -0.93 -11.35
C VAL A 454 22.62 -0.98 -12.82
N LEU A 455 23.41 -0.32 -13.66
CA LEU A 455 23.30 -0.41 -15.11
C LEU A 455 24.29 -1.47 -15.62
N LEU A 456 23.75 -2.54 -16.20
CA LEU A 456 24.50 -3.62 -16.85
C LEU A 456 24.27 -3.53 -18.36
N PRO A 457 25.25 -3.88 -19.22
CA PRO A 457 25.02 -4.02 -20.66
C PRO A 457 23.80 -4.90 -20.96
N ARG A 458 23.01 -4.55 -21.98
CA ARG A 458 21.75 -5.23 -22.28
C ARG A 458 21.94 -6.75 -22.50
N ASP A 459 21.48 -7.53 -21.54
CA ASP A 459 21.28 -8.98 -21.66
C ASP A 459 19.94 -9.36 -21.03
N ASP A 460 19.10 -10.03 -21.83
CA ASP A 460 17.80 -10.59 -21.42
C ASP A 460 17.96 -11.92 -20.69
N SER A 461 19.11 -12.60 -20.81
CA SER A 461 19.38 -13.85 -20.10
C SER A 461 19.38 -13.67 -18.57
N LEU A 462 19.69 -12.46 -18.10
CA LEU A 462 19.72 -12.06 -16.70
C LEU A 462 18.34 -11.94 -16.05
N ILE A 463 17.27 -11.71 -16.84
CA ILE A 463 15.94 -11.38 -16.32
C ILE A 463 15.42 -12.49 -15.38
N GLY A 464 14.97 -12.09 -14.18
CA GLY A 464 14.49 -12.99 -13.12
C GLY A 464 15.59 -13.73 -12.34
N CYS A 465 16.87 -13.45 -12.61
CA CYS A 465 18.02 -14.06 -11.93
C CYS A 465 18.62 -13.11 -10.89
N SER A 466 19.45 -13.65 -10.00
CA SER A 466 20.46 -12.88 -9.28
C SER A 466 21.81 -13.00 -9.98
N ALA A 467 22.69 -12.01 -9.82
CA ALA A 467 24.01 -12.00 -10.44
C ALA A 467 25.06 -11.42 -9.49
N GLU A 468 26.31 -11.83 -9.67
CA GLU A 468 27.49 -11.17 -9.09
C GLU A 468 28.07 -10.24 -10.14
N VAL A 469 28.25 -8.97 -9.79
CA VAL A 469 28.71 -7.93 -10.71
C VAL A 469 29.93 -7.20 -10.16
N ARG A 470 30.91 -6.92 -11.02
CA ARG A 470 32.05 -6.08 -10.69
C ARG A 470 31.69 -4.64 -10.98
N VAL A 471 31.75 -3.77 -9.98
CA VAL A 471 31.39 -2.35 -10.12
C VAL A 471 32.51 -1.61 -10.85
N LEU A 472 32.18 -0.98 -11.97
CA LEU A 472 33.14 -0.31 -12.85
C LEU A 472 33.19 1.20 -12.60
N THR A 473 32.03 1.86 -12.48
CA THR A 473 31.94 3.30 -12.15
C THR A 473 30.77 3.57 -11.21
N ALA A 474 30.86 4.68 -10.47
CA ALA A 474 29.76 5.22 -9.69
C ALA A 474 29.33 6.59 -10.24
N ALA A 475 28.03 6.79 -10.36
CA ALA A 475 27.38 8.08 -10.52
C ALA A 475 26.50 8.35 -9.28
N ARG A 476 25.91 9.55 -9.17
CA ARG A 476 25.11 9.94 -8.00
C ARG A 476 23.82 9.11 -7.79
N PHE A 477 23.24 8.57 -8.85
CA PHE A 477 21.93 7.86 -8.81
C PHE A 477 21.99 6.40 -9.25
N HIS A 478 23.13 5.92 -9.74
CA HIS A 478 23.35 4.55 -10.18
C HIS A 478 24.85 4.23 -10.17
N ILE A 479 25.18 2.95 -10.19
CA ILE A 479 26.52 2.45 -10.53
C ILE A 479 26.47 1.69 -11.86
N THR A 480 27.61 1.52 -12.52
CA THR A 480 27.73 0.65 -13.69
C THR A 480 28.54 -0.59 -13.33
N GLY A 481 28.28 -1.72 -14.02
CA GLY A 481 29.00 -2.96 -13.75
C GLY A 481 29.04 -3.92 -14.93
N GLU A 482 29.90 -4.92 -14.81
CA GLU A 482 29.93 -6.12 -15.65
C GLU A 482 29.47 -7.34 -14.84
N VAL A 483 28.90 -8.34 -15.50
CA VAL A 483 28.47 -9.60 -14.87
C VAL A 483 29.65 -10.57 -14.78
N ILE A 484 29.95 -11.05 -13.58
CA ILE A 484 30.92 -12.13 -13.31
C ILE A 484 30.21 -13.49 -13.38
N SER A 485 29.08 -13.60 -12.68
CA SER A 485 28.31 -14.84 -12.55
C SER A 485 26.81 -14.55 -12.48
N ARG A 486 25.97 -15.55 -12.76
CA ARG A 486 24.50 -15.46 -12.59
C ARG A 486 23.91 -16.75 -12.06
N SER A 487 22.87 -16.64 -11.24
CA SER A 487 22.06 -17.77 -10.81
C SER A 487 21.12 -18.24 -11.93
N GLN A 488 20.41 -19.36 -11.68
CA GLN A 488 19.16 -19.61 -12.40
C GLN A 488 18.06 -18.64 -11.91
N PRO A 489 16.94 -18.48 -12.64
CA PRO A 489 15.80 -17.70 -12.18
C PRO A 489 15.21 -18.26 -10.88
N ALA A 490 14.65 -17.40 -10.03
CA ALA A 490 14.16 -17.79 -8.71
C ALA A 490 13.00 -18.81 -8.74
N THR A 491 12.19 -18.82 -9.81
CA THR A 491 11.11 -19.81 -10.01
C THR A 491 10.99 -20.23 -11.48
N VAL A 492 10.33 -21.37 -11.71
CA VAL A 492 10.02 -21.86 -13.08
C VAL A 492 9.16 -20.84 -13.85
N ALA A 493 8.24 -20.15 -13.18
CA ALA A 493 7.43 -19.10 -13.78
C ALA A 493 8.27 -17.86 -14.14
N ALA A 494 9.23 -17.45 -13.30
CA ALA A 494 10.18 -16.38 -13.65
C ALA A 494 11.05 -16.76 -14.87
N ALA A 495 11.46 -18.03 -14.98
CA ALA A 495 12.17 -18.55 -16.15
C ALA A 495 11.31 -18.50 -17.42
N ALA A 496 10.01 -18.80 -17.31
CA ALA A 496 9.05 -18.71 -18.42
C ALA A 496 8.80 -17.26 -18.85
N ILE A 497 8.64 -16.30 -17.92
CA ILE A 497 8.51 -14.87 -18.23
C ILE A 497 9.75 -14.36 -19.00
N ARG A 498 10.96 -14.72 -18.55
CA ARG A 498 12.21 -14.38 -19.26
C ARG A 498 12.18 -14.90 -20.69
N GLU A 499 11.88 -16.19 -20.87
CA GLU A 499 11.91 -16.79 -22.21
C GLU A 499 10.85 -16.16 -23.12
N GLN A 500 9.65 -15.87 -22.60
CA GLN A 500 8.60 -15.21 -23.36
C GLN A 500 9.02 -13.81 -23.85
N ILE A 501 9.65 -13.00 -22.99
CA ILE A 501 10.22 -11.69 -23.37
C ILE A 501 11.31 -11.87 -24.44
N ARG A 502 12.15 -12.90 -24.32
CA ARG A 502 13.23 -13.21 -25.26
C ARG A 502 12.74 -13.67 -26.63
N THR A 503 11.58 -14.32 -26.72
CA THR A 503 11.04 -14.87 -27.98
C THR A 503 9.97 -14.00 -28.65
N GLU A 504 9.12 -13.33 -27.87
CA GLU A 504 7.97 -12.55 -28.37
C GLU A 504 8.20 -11.03 -28.28
N GLY A 505 9.27 -10.59 -27.61
CA GLY A 505 9.63 -9.17 -27.47
C GLY A 505 8.86 -8.43 -26.38
N ASP A 506 8.70 -7.12 -26.56
CA ASP A 506 8.12 -6.18 -25.59
C ASP A 506 6.57 -6.29 -25.57
N LEU A 507 6.09 -7.41 -25.03
CA LEU A 507 4.70 -7.87 -25.12
C LEU A 507 3.66 -6.91 -24.54
N SER A 508 2.54 -6.78 -25.28
CA SER A 508 1.36 -6.02 -24.87
C SER A 508 0.77 -6.57 -23.56
N ALA A 509 0.23 -5.66 -22.76
CA ALA A 509 -0.41 -5.97 -21.49
C ALA A 509 -1.60 -6.96 -21.62
N ALA A 510 -2.29 -6.97 -22.76
CA ALA A 510 -3.42 -7.86 -23.03
C ALA A 510 -2.98 -9.32 -23.31
N ASP A 511 -1.80 -9.51 -23.90
CA ASP A 511 -1.32 -10.85 -24.28
C ASP A 511 -0.63 -11.56 -23.10
N ARG A 512 -0.04 -10.78 -22.17
CA ARG A 512 0.45 -11.28 -20.87
C ARG A 512 -0.64 -12.03 -20.08
N SER A 513 -1.88 -11.52 -20.07
CA SER A 513 -3.02 -12.16 -19.41
C SER A 513 -3.35 -13.54 -20.02
N LYS A 514 -3.39 -13.64 -21.35
CA LYS A 514 -3.57 -14.92 -22.05
C LYS A 514 -2.44 -15.90 -21.75
N ALA A 515 -1.19 -15.43 -21.78
CA ALA A 515 -0.01 -16.25 -21.51
C ALA A 515 -0.01 -16.80 -20.08
N LEU A 516 -0.32 -15.98 -19.07
CA LEU A 516 -0.50 -16.42 -17.69
C LEU A 516 -1.60 -17.48 -17.56
N SER A 517 -2.76 -17.28 -18.20
CA SER A 517 -3.85 -18.28 -18.20
C SER A 517 -3.45 -19.62 -18.86
N LYS A 518 -2.52 -19.58 -19.83
CA LYS A 518 -1.98 -20.75 -20.52
C LYS A 518 -0.92 -21.47 -19.66
N ALA A 519 -0.07 -20.72 -18.96
CA ALA A 519 0.91 -21.24 -18.01
C ALA A 519 0.23 -21.87 -16.78
N GLN A 520 -0.80 -21.23 -16.22
CA GLN A 520 -1.62 -21.78 -15.13
C GLN A 520 -2.30 -23.09 -15.54
N LYS A 521 -2.84 -23.17 -16.77
CA LYS A 521 -3.39 -24.42 -17.32
C LYS A 521 -2.33 -25.49 -17.52
N ALA A 522 -1.13 -25.14 -17.97
CA ALA A 522 -0.01 -26.08 -18.11
C ALA A 522 0.43 -26.64 -16.75
N ALA A 523 0.56 -25.78 -15.73
CA ALA A 523 0.85 -26.19 -14.36
C ALA A 523 -0.26 -27.09 -13.78
N ALA A 524 -1.53 -26.75 -13.97
CA ALA A 524 -2.65 -27.59 -13.56
C ALA A 524 -2.66 -28.96 -14.26
N SER A 525 -2.34 -29.02 -15.57
CA SER A 525 -2.20 -30.29 -16.28
C SER A 525 -1.00 -31.12 -15.85
N SER A 526 0.07 -30.48 -15.33
CA SER A 526 1.23 -31.15 -14.75
C SER A 526 0.93 -31.86 -13.42
N CYS A 527 -0.18 -31.50 -12.75
CA CYS A 527 -0.61 -32.11 -11.49
C CYS A 527 -1.68 -33.20 -11.66
N ASN A 528 -2.13 -33.49 -12.90
CA ASN A 528 -3.13 -34.52 -13.20
C ASN A 528 -2.50 -35.64 -14.04
N GLY A 529 -1.71 -36.50 -13.39
CA GLY A 529 -1.21 -37.76 -13.94
C GLY A 529 -1.50 -38.92 -12.98
N ASP A 530 -2.20 -39.93 -13.49
CA ASP A 530 -2.43 -41.27 -12.93
C ASP A 530 -3.03 -41.37 -11.50
N GLY A 531 -4.36 -41.52 -11.45
CA GLY A 531 -5.12 -41.79 -10.22
C GLY A 531 -6.58 -42.16 -10.50
N SER A 532 -6.82 -43.36 -11.04
CA SER A 532 -8.17 -43.78 -11.47
C SER A 532 -9.12 -44.07 -10.31
N CYS A 533 -10.17 -43.25 -10.17
CA CYS A 533 -11.32 -43.51 -9.32
C CYS A 533 -12.60 -43.26 -10.12
N GLY A 534 -13.41 -44.30 -10.34
CA GLY A 534 -14.78 -44.14 -10.86
C GLY A 534 -15.70 -43.57 -9.77
N GLY A 535 -16.59 -42.65 -10.13
CA GLY A 535 -17.54 -42.07 -9.17
C GLY A 535 -18.83 -42.88 -9.04
N HIS A 536 -19.69 -42.46 -8.11
CA HIS A 536 -21.13 -42.25 -8.32
C HIS A 536 -21.66 -41.32 -7.22
N ASP A 537 -22.66 -40.51 -7.54
CA ASP A 537 -23.49 -39.82 -6.56
C ASP A 537 -24.39 -40.82 -5.83
N HIS A 538 -24.75 -40.54 -4.57
CA HIS A 538 -26.16 -40.46 -4.14
C HIS A 538 -26.30 -40.05 -2.66
N ASP A 539 -27.20 -39.10 -2.40
CA ASP A 539 -27.84 -38.97 -1.09
C ASP A 539 -28.73 -40.20 -0.82
N HIS A 540 -28.69 -40.73 0.41
CA HIS A 540 -29.88 -40.91 1.26
C HIS A 540 -29.49 -41.42 2.66
N ALA A 541 -30.27 -41.04 3.67
CA ALA A 541 -30.20 -41.61 5.02
C ALA A 541 -31.24 -42.73 5.19
N HIS A 542 -30.91 -43.75 5.99
CA HIS A 542 -31.88 -44.48 6.82
C HIS A 542 -31.16 -45.30 7.91
N ASP A 543 -31.80 -45.47 9.06
CA ASP A 543 -31.39 -46.36 10.14
C ASP A 543 -31.56 -47.84 9.77
N HIS A 544 -30.76 -48.73 10.38
CA HIS A 544 -31.28 -49.90 11.11
C HIS A 544 -30.18 -50.69 11.85
N ASP A 545 -30.52 -51.23 13.02
CA ASP A 545 -29.68 -52.09 13.86
C ASP A 545 -29.66 -53.56 13.40
N HIS A 546 -28.54 -54.27 13.66
CA HIS A 546 -28.56 -55.54 14.42
C HIS A 546 -27.15 -56.02 14.83
N GLU A 547 -27.10 -57.00 15.74
CA GLU A 547 -25.88 -57.64 16.25
C GLU A 547 -25.33 -58.78 15.36
N GLY A 548 -24.12 -59.30 15.66
CA GLY A 548 -23.57 -60.49 15.00
C GLY A 548 -22.13 -60.84 15.43
N ASP A 549 -21.99 -61.87 16.25
CA ASP A 549 -20.78 -62.29 16.97
C ASP A 549 -19.57 -62.78 16.12
N ASP A 550 -18.40 -62.76 16.79
CA ASP A 550 -17.19 -63.58 16.65
C ASP A 550 -17.15 -64.74 15.61
N HIS A 551 -16.02 -64.91 14.91
CA HIS A 551 -15.17 -66.12 15.08
C HIS A 551 -13.76 -66.04 14.46
N HIS A 552 -12.92 -67.02 14.82
CA HIS A 552 -11.48 -67.12 14.53
C HIS A 552 -11.10 -67.41 13.05
N GLY A 553 -9.86 -67.04 12.69
CA GLY A 553 -9.13 -67.58 11.52
C GLY A 553 -7.62 -67.33 11.62
N GLU A 554 -6.80 -68.37 11.61
CA GLU A 554 -5.33 -68.29 11.78
C GLU A 554 -4.55 -68.36 10.45
N GLY A 555 -3.34 -67.78 10.43
CA GLY A 555 -2.30 -68.03 9.41
C GLY A 555 -1.46 -66.78 9.08
N GLY A 556 -0.13 -66.85 8.92
CA GLY A 556 0.78 -67.97 9.15
C GLY A 556 2.07 -67.83 8.31
N CYS A 557 3.26 -67.95 8.94
CA CYS A 557 4.61 -67.85 8.35
C CYS A 557 4.97 -66.47 7.74
N CYS A 558 6.23 -66.09 7.43
CA CYS A 558 7.62 -66.29 7.92
C CYS A 558 8.50 -65.41 6.99
N GLY A 559 9.62 -64.74 7.33
CA GLY A 559 10.37 -64.46 8.58
C GLY A 559 11.21 -63.18 8.35
N GLY A 560 12.35 -62.89 8.99
CA GLY A 560 13.09 -63.69 9.98
C GLY A 560 14.56 -63.25 10.23
N SER A 561 14.82 -61.98 10.59
CA SER A 561 16.11 -61.48 11.15
C SER A 561 15.91 -60.04 11.69
N GLY A 562 16.38 -59.58 12.87
CA GLY A 562 17.37 -60.08 13.84
C GLY A 562 18.69 -59.28 13.74
N THR A 563 19.39 -58.82 14.79
CA THR A 563 19.32 -58.84 16.28
C THR A 563 20.34 -57.80 16.82
N CYS A 564 20.36 -57.17 18.01
CA CYS A 564 19.51 -57.02 19.22
C CYS A 564 20.07 -55.76 20.01
N CYS A 565 19.46 -55.13 21.04
CA CYS A 565 19.29 -55.53 22.47
C CYS A 565 20.59 -56.13 23.09
N SER A 566 21.14 -55.79 24.28
CA SER A 566 20.62 -55.59 25.66
C SER A 566 21.81 -55.22 26.61
N SER A 567 21.74 -54.91 27.92
CA SER A 567 20.71 -54.39 28.87
C SER A 567 21.31 -54.23 30.30
N GLY A 568 20.88 -53.24 31.11
CA GLY A 568 21.19 -53.11 32.56
C GLY A 568 22.35 -52.14 32.92
N GLY A 569 22.57 -51.73 34.18
CA GLY A 569 21.82 -51.97 35.44
C GLY A 569 22.57 -51.45 36.70
N ASP A 570 21.83 -51.14 37.79
CA ASP A 570 22.30 -50.80 39.18
C ASP A 570 23.21 -49.55 39.39
N GLY A 571 23.29 -48.91 40.57
CA GLY A 571 22.49 -48.99 41.82
C GLY A 571 23.15 -48.33 43.06
N LYS A 572 22.35 -47.69 43.96
CA LYS A 572 22.74 -46.98 45.24
C LYS A 572 23.50 -45.64 45.04
N GLY A 573 23.54 -44.65 45.95
CA GLY A 573 22.92 -44.38 47.27
C GLY A 573 23.76 -43.35 48.08
N CYS A 574 23.34 -42.58 49.10
CA CYS A 574 22.06 -42.30 49.78
C CYS A 574 22.18 -41.03 50.70
N GLY A 575 21.08 -40.32 51.01
CA GLY A 575 20.99 -39.14 51.94
C GLY A 575 20.86 -37.79 51.21
N GLY A 576 20.19 -36.72 51.68
CA GLY A 576 19.48 -36.35 52.94
C GLY A 576 19.65 -34.81 53.13
N LYS A 577 18.71 -33.96 53.59
CA LYS A 577 17.43 -34.07 54.34
C LYS A 577 16.53 -32.82 54.10
N CYS A 578 15.21 -32.97 54.36
CA CYS A 578 14.21 -31.94 54.79
C CYS A 578 13.94 -30.64 53.97
N GLY A 579 12.65 -30.35 53.68
CA GLY A 579 12.24 -29.03 53.13
C GLY A 579 10.79 -28.85 52.61
N SER A 580 9.75 -29.07 53.42
CA SER A 580 8.33 -28.79 53.09
C SER A 580 7.88 -27.40 53.58
N LYS A 581 6.93 -26.63 53.02
CA LYS A 581 5.52 -26.89 52.57
C LYS A 581 5.04 -25.73 51.66
N SER A 582 3.93 -25.70 50.89
CA SER A 582 3.02 -26.70 50.26
C SER A 582 2.05 -25.96 49.28
N LYS A 583 1.34 -26.66 48.38
CA LYS A 583 0.40 -26.08 47.37
C LYS A 583 -1.03 -25.82 47.92
N LYS A 584 -1.83 -24.97 47.25
CA LYS A 584 -3.31 -25.08 47.22
C LYS A 584 -3.96 -24.45 45.97
N LYS A 585 -4.91 -25.15 45.34
CA LYS A 585 -5.83 -24.68 44.28
C LYS A 585 -7.22 -24.38 44.88
N LYS A 586 -7.97 -23.47 44.26
CA LYS A 586 -9.45 -23.39 44.19
C LYS A 586 -9.82 -22.75 42.84
N THR A 587 -10.57 -23.35 41.90
CA THR A 587 -11.98 -23.85 41.86
C THR A 587 -13.03 -22.73 41.77
N VAL A 588 -13.84 -22.78 40.70
CA VAL A 588 -14.88 -21.81 40.29
C VAL A 588 -16.28 -22.28 40.72
N ALA A 589 -17.23 -21.36 40.89
CA ALA A 589 -18.66 -21.63 41.06
C ALA A 589 -19.52 -20.55 40.33
N LYS A 590 -20.80 -20.83 40.06
CA LYS A 590 -21.72 -19.99 39.26
C LYS A 590 -22.88 -19.39 40.09
N GLU A 591 -23.28 -18.16 39.72
CA GLU A 591 -24.68 -17.61 39.71
C GLU A 591 -25.48 -17.53 41.06
N PRO A 592 -26.65 -16.83 41.17
CA PRO A 592 -27.59 -16.41 40.11
C PRO A 592 -28.19 -14.98 40.17
N LEU A 593 -29.11 -14.71 39.22
CA LEU A 593 -29.85 -13.45 38.97
C LEU A 593 -30.95 -13.10 40.01
N ARG A 594 -31.22 -11.78 40.20
CA ARG A 594 -32.58 -11.27 40.50
C ARG A 594 -32.82 -9.80 40.09
N LYS A 595 -34.06 -9.30 40.22
CA LYS A 595 -34.62 -8.13 39.50
C LYS A 595 -34.91 -6.90 40.38
N LYS A 596 -34.85 -5.71 39.74
CA LYS A 596 -35.60 -4.43 39.94
C LYS A 596 -36.07 -4.00 41.35
N ALA A 597 -35.75 -2.74 41.69
CA ALA A 597 -36.68 -1.81 42.35
C ALA A 597 -36.33 -0.34 42.01
N HIS A 598 -37.33 0.55 41.93
CA HIS A 598 -37.15 2.01 41.96
C HIS A 598 -37.54 2.53 43.35
N GLY A 599 -36.81 3.52 43.88
CA GLY A 599 -37.19 4.24 45.09
C GLY A 599 -36.59 5.65 45.10
N LYS A 600 -37.38 6.65 45.50
CA LYS A 600 -36.91 8.02 45.76
C LYS A 600 -36.69 8.18 47.27
N THR A 601 -35.54 8.71 47.69
CA THR A 601 -35.27 9.13 49.07
C THR A 601 -34.44 10.43 49.08
N ASN A 602 -34.61 11.25 50.13
CA ASN A 602 -34.24 12.67 50.12
C ASN A 602 -32.74 12.96 50.30
N GLY A 603 -32.26 14.04 49.69
CA GLY A 603 -30.82 14.32 49.49
C GLY A 603 -30.01 14.77 50.72
N ASN A 604 -30.63 15.11 51.85
CA ASN A 604 -29.91 15.74 52.98
C ASN A 604 -29.09 14.75 53.84
N GLY A 605 -29.34 13.45 53.76
CA GLY A 605 -28.54 12.44 54.48
C GLY A 605 -27.22 12.08 53.78
N LEU A 606 -27.14 12.28 52.46
CA LEU A 606 -25.98 11.86 51.67
C LEU A 606 -24.80 12.83 51.83
N ALA A 607 -25.09 14.13 51.95
CA ALA A 607 -24.07 15.17 52.01
C ALA A 607 -23.14 15.04 53.24
N SER A 608 -23.68 14.84 54.44
CA SER A 608 -22.86 14.69 55.65
C SER A 608 -22.07 13.39 55.67
N SER A 609 -22.64 12.29 55.18
CA SER A 609 -21.93 11.01 55.05
C SER A 609 -20.75 11.14 54.08
N ILE A 610 -20.94 11.84 52.96
CA ILE A 610 -19.87 12.12 51.98
C ILE A 610 -18.78 13.03 52.59
N THR A 611 -19.12 14.11 53.29
CA THR A 611 -18.10 15.01 53.86
C THR A 611 -17.28 14.34 54.95
N THR A 612 -17.88 13.56 55.85
CA THR A 612 -17.13 12.83 56.89
C THR A 612 -16.24 11.73 56.28
N THR A 613 -16.72 11.02 55.25
CA THR A 613 -15.93 9.99 54.56
C THR A 613 -14.77 10.58 53.76
N LEU A 614 -14.98 11.74 53.12
CA LEU A 614 -13.91 12.48 52.43
C LEU A 614 -12.88 13.05 53.41
N ALA A 615 -13.29 13.58 54.56
CA ALA A 615 -12.37 14.08 55.58
C ALA A 615 -11.47 12.97 56.14
N ALA A 616 -12.03 11.82 56.49
CA ALA A 616 -11.26 10.66 56.95
C ALA A 616 -10.24 10.17 55.91
N LYS A 617 -10.63 10.12 54.63
CA LYS A 617 -9.70 9.78 53.54
C LYS A 617 -8.71 10.89 53.19
N TRP A 618 -8.99 12.15 53.53
CA TRP A 618 -8.09 13.26 53.25
C TRP A 618 -6.84 13.19 54.12
N ASP A 619 -7.00 12.92 55.42
CA ASP A 619 -5.85 12.70 56.32
C ASP A 619 -5.10 11.41 55.96
N GLU A 620 -5.78 10.35 55.50
CA GLU A 620 -5.16 9.11 55.02
C GLU A 620 -4.35 9.28 53.71
N MET A 621 -4.72 10.24 52.84
CA MET A 621 -4.01 10.52 51.58
C MET A 621 -2.97 11.65 51.67
N ARG A 622 -2.91 12.39 52.79
CA ARG A 622 -2.16 13.67 52.88
C ARG A 622 -0.65 13.52 52.65
N ASP A 623 -0.08 12.41 53.11
CA ASP A 623 1.36 12.14 53.03
C ASP A 623 1.76 11.35 51.76
N ASP A 624 0.80 10.80 51.00
CA ASP A 624 1.05 10.16 49.71
C ASP A 624 1.04 11.19 48.58
N LYS A 625 2.26 11.59 48.17
CA LYS A 625 2.50 12.53 47.07
C LYS A 625 1.97 12.05 45.71
N VAL A 626 1.87 10.74 45.49
CA VAL A 626 1.36 10.16 44.24
C VAL A 626 -0.16 10.23 44.23
N ALA A 627 -0.82 9.86 45.32
CA ALA A 627 -2.26 10.03 45.49
C ALA A 627 -2.69 11.49 45.36
N LEU A 628 -1.95 12.42 46.00
CA LEU A 628 -2.23 13.86 45.94
C LEU A 628 -2.05 14.43 44.51
N ALA A 629 -1.02 14.00 43.79
CA ALA A 629 -0.82 14.38 42.39
C ALA A 629 -1.97 13.88 41.49
N ALA A 630 -2.35 12.60 41.61
CA ALA A 630 -3.46 12.01 40.86
C ALA A 630 -4.80 12.72 41.14
N LEU A 631 -5.08 13.04 42.41
CA LEU A 631 -6.27 13.79 42.81
C LEU A 631 -6.27 15.21 42.20
N THR A 632 -5.12 15.88 42.21
CA THR A 632 -4.96 17.21 41.60
C THR A 632 -5.24 17.18 40.10
N THR A 633 -4.69 16.19 39.37
CA THR A 633 -4.97 15.98 37.94
C THR A 633 -6.47 15.74 37.68
N LEU A 634 -7.15 14.96 38.53
CA LEU A 634 -8.59 14.71 38.47
C LEU A 634 -9.42 15.99 38.67
N VAL A 635 -9.10 16.81 39.68
CA VAL A 635 -9.80 18.09 39.95
C VAL A 635 -9.59 19.09 38.81
N VAL A 636 -8.38 19.20 38.26
CA VAL A 636 -8.10 20.03 37.08
C VAL A 636 -8.90 19.54 35.86
N SER A 637 -8.93 18.24 35.60
CA SER A 637 -9.68 17.65 34.48
C SER A 637 -11.18 17.91 34.60
N ALA A 638 -11.76 17.71 35.79
CA ALA A 638 -13.16 17.99 36.06
C ALA A 638 -13.50 19.48 35.90
N SER A 639 -12.60 20.38 36.35
CA SER A 639 -12.75 21.83 36.21
C SER A 639 -12.71 22.28 34.75
N ILE A 640 -11.84 21.69 33.92
CA ILE A 640 -11.78 21.95 32.47
C ILE A 640 -13.06 21.47 31.78
N VAL A 641 -13.61 20.32 32.18
CA VAL A 641 -14.90 19.82 31.65
C VAL A 641 -16.05 20.72 32.06
N ALA A 642 -16.12 21.15 33.33
CA ALA A 642 -17.13 22.09 33.80
C ALA A 642 -17.05 23.45 33.09
N ALA A 643 -15.85 24.00 32.91
CA ALA A 643 -15.63 25.22 32.15
C ALA A 643 -16.09 25.09 30.68
N ARG A 644 -15.77 23.96 30.02
CA ARG A 644 -16.23 23.65 28.64
C ARG A 644 -17.73 23.39 28.51
N LEU A 645 -18.43 23.08 29.60
CA LEU A 645 -19.90 22.99 29.62
C LEU A 645 -20.55 24.35 29.87
N LEU A 646 -19.92 25.22 30.67
CA LEU A 646 -20.41 26.57 30.96
C LEU A 646 -20.19 27.55 29.78
N THR A 647 -19.11 27.39 29.01
CA THR A 647 -18.80 28.22 27.82
C THR A 647 -19.49 27.75 26.53
N ARG A 648 -20.57 26.96 26.64
CA ARG A 648 -21.27 26.33 25.50
C ARG A 648 -22.76 26.69 25.41
N LYS A 649 -23.11 27.90 25.87
CA LYS A 649 -24.40 28.57 25.68
C LYS A 649 -24.20 29.86 24.90
#